data_AF-A0A023GFW6-F1
#
_entry.id   AF-A0A023GFW6-F1
#
_cell.length_a   1.000
_cell.length_b   1.000
_cell.length_c   1.000
_cell.angle_alpha   90.00
_cell.angle_beta   90.00
_cell.angle_gamma   90.00
#
_symmetry.space_group_name_H-M   'P 1'
#
loop_
_entity.id
_entity.type
_entity.pdbx_description
1 polymer ?
#
loop_
_entity_poly.entity_id
_entity_poly.type
_entity_poly.pdbx_seq_one_letter_code
_entity_poly.pdbx_strand_id
1 'polypeptide(L)'
;YFLVLFYTFKLQYLFSCSLITKPLSSCFLLIFGAAFLICHYCPGCMLQECGLSIMNCVHYMSIIQVISIYMGMTVNLVDAWEPYKAARQALLNTLDSGNVRDQALKYHNRINKLIPRLQQLLKEGALEEEFVLDNVPKLLNTVRECNVTLRWMLLHTVSLSQGVELNKRCRQLRDQVHQDSKYQPLTVFQLLLQAAQFELKLKELFQHLLSVKHEKWNSLKKESTEHLQELSEVYSGAKPLTRVEKNANLQAWFSEMSKQIDSLNYEDTTGTGRKIVQLIQALEEVEQFHQLESNLQVKQFLSETRQYLHSMLRIINVKEEVLVTLEVIADLSYAWEIIDSYTPFMQKGIKEDPSMVINLRATFLKLATALDLPLLRINQANSPDLVSVSQYYSTELVNYVRKVLHIIPETMFGVLARIVELQTTAIKEVPTRLMKDQLKTYAQLDQRYEVAKLTHSISVFTEGILMMKKTLVGIVQIDPKQLLEDGIRRELVNQVMRALHSGLVFNPKARPSELVPKLTALGKVIDGYHRSFEYIQDYVSIYGLRVWQEEVSRIISYNVEQECNAFLRQKVQDWQSVYQSRTIPIPTFPQLDQASVNFIGRLAREVLRVTDPKTTVYIDQSNAWFDAKSHVEVINLSLFALLQKSVGTPGLTGLDRLLSFMIVKELQGVLRSLERGMVKDKSWQELLTNMSKALQPVDGIVQNVGRTYSAALTKVSKTWSIFLESMLKIGQMQILRKAIAHELYTTARFESKDLAGALQTMNDALLAEVKAHHKDPSKPYPKEDNPLLVELATYLEWCGLYQPISKIYVTTRPIGNLPLFMMLFTVTHLAKFTYISSQGGLLSKKGVDSIDGLPFVLGSFTFLKQFHQDNLTQFLAYLGQYVRSQLEEGSISVTKFSDASTESANILAYLEILVRHCNVPRKVILNYVPDYILDQFRSAS
;
A
#
# COMPACT_ATOMS: atom_id res chain seq x y z
N TYR A 1 21.81 6.09 29.31
CA TYR A 1 21.35 5.51 30.58
C TYR A 1 21.07 4.01 30.47
N PHE A 2 20.17 3.56 29.58
CA PHE A 2 19.88 2.12 29.38
C PHE A 2 21.12 1.30 28.97
N LEU A 3 21.96 1.82 28.06
CA LEU A 3 23.26 1.22 27.68
C LEU A 3 24.25 1.09 28.84
N VAL A 4 24.26 2.07 29.74
CA VAL A 4 25.18 2.09 30.90
C VAL A 4 24.72 1.05 31.93
N LEU A 5 23.41 0.97 32.20
CA LEU A 5 22.77 -0.05 33.04
C LEU A 5 22.94 -1.48 32.48
N PHE A 6 22.80 -1.65 31.16
CA PHE A 6 22.93 -2.94 30.48
C PHE A 6 24.36 -3.51 30.58
N TYR A 7 25.38 -2.66 30.58
CA TYR A 7 26.77 -3.08 30.74
C TYR A 7 27.23 -3.18 32.21
N THR A 8 26.71 -2.34 33.12
CA THR A 8 27.05 -2.42 34.56
C THR A 8 26.51 -3.70 35.22
N PHE A 9 25.26 -4.10 34.94
CA PHE A 9 24.70 -5.35 35.46
C PHE A 9 25.40 -6.60 34.93
N LYS A 10 25.89 -6.55 33.68
CA LYS A 10 26.60 -7.65 33.03
C LYS A 10 28.03 -7.83 33.55
N LEU A 11 28.66 -6.75 34.01
CA LEU A 11 29.98 -6.76 34.68
C LEU A 11 29.93 -7.45 36.04
N GLN A 12 28.85 -7.26 36.80
CA GLN A 12 28.67 -7.87 38.13
C GLN A 12 28.52 -9.40 38.05
N TYR A 13 27.85 -9.90 37.00
CA TYR A 13 27.60 -11.34 36.82
C TYR A 13 28.80 -12.12 36.25
N LEU A 14 29.63 -11.47 35.42
CA LEU A 14 30.83 -12.06 34.80
C LEU A 14 32.00 -12.22 35.78
N PHE A 15 32.14 -11.33 36.77
CA PHE A 15 33.13 -11.50 37.84
C PHE A 15 32.83 -12.73 38.73
N SER A 16 31.56 -13.13 38.84
CA SER A 16 31.14 -14.34 39.55
C SER A 16 31.28 -15.64 38.73
N CYS A 17 31.34 -15.57 37.40
CA CYS A 17 31.41 -16.75 36.52
C CYS A 17 32.83 -17.10 36.02
N SER A 18 33.84 -16.26 36.27
CA SER A 18 35.22 -16.44 35.78
C SER A 18 36.02 -17.56 36.46
N LEU A 19 35.40 -18.34 37.35
CA LEU A 19 36.02 -19.47 38.05
C LEU A 19 35.92 -20.83 37.32
N ILE A 20 35.27 -20.93 36.15
CA ILE A 20 35.10 -22.22 35.46
C ILE A 20 35.53 -22.15 33.98
N THR A 21 36.46 -23.03 33.64
CA THR A 21 37.28 -23.13 32.44
C THR A 21 36.54 -23.54 31.14
N LYS A 22 36.60 -22.70 30.09
CA LYS A 22 36.83 -23.01 28.64
C LYS A 22 36.59 -21.76 27.76
N PRO A 23 37.39 -21.49 26.71
CA PRO A 23 37.33 -20.23 25.97
C PRO A 23 36.30 -20.29 24.83
N LEU A 24 35.16 -19.62 25.00
CA LEU A 24 34.21 -19.30 23.92
C LEU A 24 34.59 -17.95 23.30
N SER A 25 34.62 -17.84 21.96
CA SER A 25 34.95 -16.58 21.25
C SER A 25 34.03 -15.40 21.61
N SER A 26 32.83 -15.70 22.10
CA SER A 26 31.85 -14.75 22.63
C SER A 26 32.31 -14.10 23.95
N CYS A 27 33.08 -14.80 24.79
CA CYS A 27 33.68 -14.23 26.01
C CYS A 27 34.73 -13.16 25.68
N PHE A 28 35.52 -13.38 24.62
CA PHE A 28 36.54 -12.41 24.19
C PHE A 28 35.93 -11.08 23.72
N LEU A 29 34.83 -11.11 22.98
CA LEU A 29 34.10 -9.91 22.52
C LEU A 29 33.47 -9.09 23.66
N LEU A 30 32.97 -9.77 24.70
CA LEU A 30 32.49 -9.12 25.92
C LEU A 30 33.62 -8.42 26.67
N ILE A 31 34.80 -9.04 26.71
CA ILE A 31 36.02 -8.45 27.28
C ILE A 31 36.45 -7.23 26.45
N PHE A 32 36.36 -7.25 25.11
CA PHE A 32 36.74 -6.12 24.24
C PHE A 32 35.77 -4.93 24.31
N GLY A 33 34.45 -5.18 24.32
CA GLY A 33 33.45 -4.14 24.53
C GLY A 33 33.54 -3.53 25.93
N ALA A 34 33.81 -4.36 26.95
CA ALA A 34 34.09 -3.90 28.30
C ALA A 34 35.38 -3.08 28.38
N ALA A 35 36.47 -3.49 27.71
CA ALA A 35 37.71 -2.72 27.63
C ALA A 35 37.50 -1.36 26.96
N PHE A 36 36.73 -1.29 25.87
CA PHE A 36 36.33 -0.02 25.23
C PHE A 36 35.55 0.89 26.20
N LEU A 37 34.54 0.35 26.89
CA LEU A 37 33.72 1.09 27.86
C LEU A 37 34.54 1.54 29.08
N ILE A 38 35.45 0.71 29.59
CA ILE A 38 36.37 1.04 30.69
C ILE A 38 37.30 2.17 30.27
N CYS A 39 37.88 2.11 29.07
CA CYS A 39 38.71 3.19 28.51
C CYS A 39 37.93 4.50 28.34
N HIS A 40 36.65 4.44 27.95
CA HIS A 40 35.82 5.62 27.68
C HIS A 40 35.26 6.28 28.94
N TYR A 41 34.80 5.48 29.93
CA TYR A 41 34.12 5.99 31.13
C TYR A 41 35.02 6.09 32.37
N CYS A 42 36.22 5.47 32.37
CA CYS A 42 37.15 5.52 33.50
C CYS A 42 38.61 5.76 33.05
N PRO A 43 38.91 6.93 32.44
CA PRO A 43 40.25 7.23 31.92
C PRO A 43 41.34 7.32 33.02
N GLY A 44 40.96 7.57 34.27
CA GLY A 44 41.90 7.70 35.41
C GLY A 44 42.59 6.39 35.81
N CYS A 45 41.96 5.23 35.63
CA CYS A 45 42.55 3.93 35.94
C CYS A 45 43.69 3.52 35.00
N MET A 46 43.85 4.23 33.87
CA MET A 46 44.81 3.90 32.81
C MET A 46 46.19 4.54 32.98
N LEU A 47 46.37 5.46 33.94
CA LEU A 47 47.53 6.34 33.96
C LEU A 47 48.80 5.77 34.61
N GLN A 48 48.78 4.60 35.27
CA GLN A 48 50.02 4.10 35.89
C GLN A 48 50.25 2.58 36.03
N GLU A 49 49.22 1.70 36.09
CA GLU A 49 49.46 0.29 36.48
C GLU A 49 48.98 -0.83 35.51
N CYS A 50 48.36 -0.51 34.37
CA CYS A 50 47.74 -1.54 33.50
C CYS A 50 48.46 -1.81 32.15
N GLY A 51 49.78 -1.60 32.05
CA GLY A 51 50.54 -1.85 30.81
C GLY A 51 50.46 -3.30 30.30
N LEU A 52 50.51 -4.30 31.21
CA LEU A 52 50.40 -5.72 30.88
C LEU A 52 48.98 -6.16 30.49
N SER A 53 47.95 -5.62 31.16
CA SER A 53 46.54 -5.91 30.83
C SER A 53 46.15 -5.33 29.47
N ILE A 54 46.67 -4.15 29.12
CA ILE A 54 46.49 -3.54 27.79
C ILE A 54 47.28 -4.32 26.73
N MET A 55 48.53 -4.75 26.99
CA MET A 55 49.30 -5.58 26.05
C MET A 55 48.62 -6.93 25.75
N ASN A 56 48.09 -7.61 26.76
CA ASN A 56 47.36 -8.87 26.56
C ASN A 56 46.04 -8.67 25.82
N CYS A 57 45.32 -7.56 26.08
CA CYS A 57 44.15 -7.21 25.27
C CYS A 57 44.54 -6.93 23.81
N VAL A 58 45.62 -6.16 23.60
CA VAL A 58 46.13 -5.72 22.28
C VAL A 58 46.68 -6.88 21.44
N HIS A 59 47.28 -7.90 22.05
CA HIS A 59 47.76 -9.07 21.32
C HIS A 59 46.60 -9.80 20.60
N TYR A 60 45.41 -9.85 21.21
CA TYR A 60 44.19 -10.35 20.57
C TYR A 60 43.50 -9.30 19.66
N MET A 61 43.77 -8.00 19.83
CA MET A 61 43.27 -6.91 18.96
C MET A 61 43.98 -6.83 17.61
N SER A 62 45.08 -7.56 17.41
CA SER A 62 45.79 -7.70 16.11
C SER A 62 44.91 -8.19 14.95
N ILE A 63 43.68 -8.63 15.23
CA ILE A 63 42.73 -9.21 14.28
C ILE A 63 41.50 -8.30 14.05
N ILE A 64 41.21 -7.32 14.92
CA ILE A 64 39.92 -6.60 14.91
C ILE A 64 40.13 -5.08 15.05
N GLN A 65 39.99 -4.35 13.94
CA GLN A 65 40.09 -2.89 13.86
C GLN A 65 38.74 -2.19 14.10
N VAL A 66 37.66 -2.85 13.66
CA VAL A 66 36.29 -2.37 13.76
C VAL A 66 35.48 -3.35 14.62
N ILE A 67 34.87 -2.85 15.68
CA ILE A 67 34.02 -3.63 16.58
C ILE A 67 32.56 -3.27 16.41
N SER A 68 31.66 -4.22 16.67
CA SER A 68 30.21 -3.95 16.79
C SER A 68 29.82 -3.95 18.26
N ILE A 69 29.15 -2.87 18.70
CA ILE A 69 28.75 -2.66 20.10
C ILE A 69 27.34 -3.19 20.35
N TYR A 70 26.41 -2.87 19.45
CA TYR A 70 25.00 -3.27 19.55
C TYR A 70 24.32 -3.15 18.19
N MET A 71 23.60 -4.20 17.75
CA MET A 71 22.74 -4.21 16.56
C MET A 71 23.31 -3.45 15.36
N GLY A 72 24.50 -3.84 14.90
CA GLY A 72 25.13 -3.24 13.72
C GLY A 72 25.85 -1.91 13.94
N MET A 73 25.70 -1.26 15.11
CA MET A 73 26.49 -0.06 15.44
C MET A 73 27.97 -0.43 15.52
N THR A 74 28.75 0.08 14.57
CA THR A 74 30.19 -0.17 14.47
C THR A 74 31.00 0.98 15.05
N VAL A 75 32.13 0.65 15.67
CA VAL A 75 33.12 1.63 16.15
C VAL A 75 34.48 1.26 15.59
N ASN A 76 35.10 2.22 14.92
CA ASN A 76 36.48 2.10 14.48
C ASN A 76 37.41 2.49 15.64
N LEU A 77 38.21 1.53 16.10
CA LEU A 77 39.08 1.73 17.25
C LEU A 77 40.21 2.72 16.97
N VAL A 78 40.64 2.86 15.71
CA VAL A 78 41.67 3.82 15.30
C VAL A 78 41.22 5.25 15.57
N ASP A 79 39.95 5.53 15.31
CA ASP A 79 39.36 6.85 15.53
C ASP A 79 38.98 7.06 17.01
N ALA A 80 38.28 6.09 17.59
CA ALA A 80 37.77 6.22 18.95
C ALA A 80 38.89 6.23 20.02
N TRP A 81 40.06 5.64 19.74
CA TRP A 81 41.20 5.63 20.65
C TRP A 81 42.26 6.70 20.36
N GLU A 82 42.06 7.54 19.33
CA GLU A 82 42.99 8.63 19.00
C GLU A 82 43.32 9.55 20.21
N PRO A 83 42.37 9.89 21.10
CA PRO A 83 42.65 10.73 22.27
C PRO A 83 43.56 10.06 23.34
N TYR A 84 43.72 8.73 23.32
CA TYR A 84 44.38 7.97 24.39
C TYR A 84 45.76 7.47 23.95
N LYS A 85 46.83 8.14 24.41
CA LYS A 85 48.22 7.88 23.98
C LYS A 85 48.67 6.41 24.12
N ALA A 86 48.36 5.75 25.24
CA ALA A 86 48.72 4.35 25.48
C ALA A 86 47.98 3.39 24.53
N ALA A 87 46.67 3.61 24.32
CA ALA A 87 45.84 2.80 23.43
C ALA A 87 46.23 2.98 21.96
N ARG A 88 46.52 4.21 21.53
CA ARG A 88 47.01 4.53 20.19
C ARG A 88 48.36 3.87 19.90
N GLN A 89 49.30 3.90 20.86
CA GLN A 89 50.61 3.25 20.71
C GLN A 89 50.50 1.73 20.60
N ALA A 90 49.57 1.12 21.34
CA ALA A 90 49.35 -0.31 21.29
C ALA A 90 48.67 -0.76 19.98
N LEU A 91 47.72 0.04 19.45
CA LEU A 91 47.14 -0.16 18.12
C LEU A 91 48.18 -0.01 17.00
N LEU A 92 49.12 0.93 17.11
CA LEU A 92 50.19 1.13 16.13
C LEU A 92 51.04 -0.15 15.90
N ASN A 93 51.32 -0.91 16.96
CA ASN A 93 52.11 -2.14 16.87
C ASN A 93 51.36 -3.31 16.19
N THR A 94 50.02 -3.23 16.12
CA THR A 94 49.16 -4.28 15.56
C THR A 94 48.62 -3.93 14.18
N LEU A 95 48.51 -2.64 13.86
CA LEU A 95 48.05 -2.11 12.58
C LEU A 95 49.19 -1.89 11.57
N ASP A 96 50.32 -2.60 11.72
CA ASP A 96 51.37 -2.56 10.72
C ASP A 96 50.87 -3.12 9.38
N SER A 97 51.34 -2.53 8.28
CA SER A 97 50.93 -2.86 6.92
C SER A 97 51.12 -4.36 6.58
N GLY A 98 52.16 -5.01 7.11
CA GLY A 98 52.39 -6.44 6.90
C GLY A 98 51.32 -7.31 7.59
N ASN A 99 50.98 -7.00 8.84
CA ASN A 99 49.97 -7.76 9.58
C ASN A 99 48.56 -7.59 8.97
N VAL A 100 48.21 -6.38 8.53
CA VAL A 100 46.92 -6.13 7.83
C VAL A 100 46.83 -6.96 6.55
N ARG A 101 47.92 -7.00 5.77
CA ARG A 101 48.01 -7.80 4.55
C ARG A 101 47.87 -9.30 4.85
N ASP A 102 48.56 -9.81 5.86
CA ASP A 102 48.50 -11.24 6.23
C ASP A 102 47.09 -11.66 6.67
N GLN A 103 46.40 -10.83 7.47
CA GLN A 103 45.01 -11.09 7.84
C GLN A 103 44.08 -11.03 6.61
N ALA A 104 44.21 -10.02 5.77
CA ALA A 104 43.39 -9.87 4.56
C ALA A 104 43.54 -11.07 3.62
N LEU A 105 44.78 -11.53 3.39
CA LEU A 105 45.08 -12.72 2.58
C LEU A 105 44.56 -14.01 3.24
N LYS A 106 44.67 -14.13 4.56
CA LYS A 106 44.13 -15.28 5.32
C LYS A 106 42.62 -15.43 5.12
N TYR A 107 41.85 -14.35 5.27
CA TYR A 107 40.40 -14.41 5.08
C TYR A 107 40.00 -14.57 3.61
N HIS A 108 40.74 -13.97 2.67
CA HIS A 108 40.58 -14.23 1.23
C HIS A 108 40.73 -15.74 0.91
N ASN A 109 41.82 -16.36 1.39
CA ASN A 109 42.07 -17.79 1.17
C ASN A 109 41.01 -18.68 1.83
N ARG A 110 40.45 -18.25 2.97
CA ARG A 110 39.33 -18.97 3.61
C ARG A 110 38.07 -18.90 2.77
N ILE A 111 37.69 -17.75 2.22
CA ILE A 111 36.52 -17.62 1.33
C ILE A 111 36.63 -18.61 0.16
N ASN A 112 37.79 -18.63 -0.51
CA ASN A 112 38.02 -19.50 -1.68
C ASN A 112 37.95 -21.01 -1.33
N LYS A 113 38.19 -21.39 -0.07
CA LYS A 113 38.07 -22.77 0.41
C LYS A 113 36.67 -23.10 0.91
N LEU A 114 36.01 -22.17 1.60
CA LEU A 114 34.74 -22.39 2.28
C LEU A 114 33.56 -22.45 1.31
N ILE A 115 33.51 -21.60 0.27
CA ILE A 115 32.41 -21.59 -0.70
C ILE A 115 32.27 -22.96 -1.41
N PRO A 116 33.33 -23.55 -2.02
CA PRO A 116 33.20 -24.87 -2.65
C PRO A 116 32.82 -25.98 -1.67
N ARG A 117 33.34 -25.91 -0.43
CA ARG A 117 33.03 -26.87 0.63
C ARG A 117 31.55 -26.81 1.03
N LEU A 118 31.01 -25.61 1.20
CA LEU A 118 29.58 -25.42 1.49
C LEU A 118 28.72 -25.89 0.32
N GLN A 119 29.11 -25.60 -0.92
CA GLN A 119 28.39 -26.11 -2.10
C GLN A 119 28.31 -27.63 -2.12
N GLN A 120 29.40 -28.34 -1.78
CA GLN A 120 29.38 -29.80 -1.68
C GLN A 120 28.46 -30.30 -0.57
N LEU A 121 28.49 -29.69 0.61
CA LEU A 121 27.64 -30.07 1.74
C LEU A 121 26.16 -29.71 1.51
N LEU A 122 25.88 -28.71 0.69
CA LEU A 122 24.51 -28.27 0.39
C LEU A 122 23.85 -29.05 -0.75
N LYS A 123 24.61 -29.88 -1.50
CA LYS A 123 24.06 -30.78 -2.51
C LYS A 123 23.06 -31.74 -1.88
N GLU A 124 22.05 -32.11 -2.66
CA GLU A 124 21.06 -33.08 -2.27
C GLU A 124 21.72 -34.44 -1.96
N GLY A 125 21.29 -35.09 -0.87
CA GLY A 125 21.90 -36.33 -0.37
C GLY A 125 23.23 -36.18 0.41
N ALA A 126 23.82 -34.99 0.51
CA ALA A 126 25.09 -34.83 1.23
C ALA A 126 24.94 -34.77 2.77
N LEU A 127 23.82 -34.25 3.27
CA LEU A 127 23.51 -34.10 4.69
C LEU A 127 22.43 -35.10 5.13
N GLU A 128 22.73 -36.38 4.99
CA GLU A 128 21.92 -37.46 5.55
C GLU A 128 22.12 -37.58 7.07
N GLU A 129 21.11 -38.11 7.78
CA GLU A 129 21.12 -38.19 9.25
C GLU A 129 22.39 -38.89 9.78
N GLU A 130 22.77 -40.03 9.19
CA GLU A 130 23.94 -40.80 9.60
C GLU A 130 25.25 -40.01 9.43
N PHE A 131 25.41 -39.37 8.27
CA PHE A 131 26.60 -38.58 7.97
C PHE A 131 26.75 -37.41 8.96
N VAL A 132 25.64 -36.75 9.31
CA VAL A 132 25.64 -35.63 10.26
C VAL A 132 26.04 -36.09 11.65
N LEU A 133 25.49 -37.22 12.12
CA LEU A 133 25.79 -37.79 13.43
C LEU A 133 27.27 -38.21 13.56
N ASP A 134 27.87 -38.74 12.50
CA ASP A 134 29.27 -39.15 12.51
C ASP A 134 30.26 -37.98 12.38
N ASN A 135 29.82 -36.81 11.89
CA ASN A 135 30.69 -35.68 11.57
C ASN A 135 30.36 -34.38 12.33
N VAL A 136 29.59 -34.43 13.42
CA VAL A 136 29.18 -33.24 14.21
C VAL A 136 30.34 -32.26 14.48
N PRO A 137 31.54 -32.68 14.97
CA PRO A 137 32.61 -31.72 15.26
C PRO A 137 33.15 -31.02 14.01
N LYS A 138 33.22 -31.74 12.87
CA LYS A 138 33.69 -31.18 11.60
C LYS A 138 32.68 -30.20 11.02
N LEU A 139 31.39 -30.50 11.12
CA LEU A 139 30.30 -29.63 10.65
C LEU A 139 30.25 -28.34 11.47
N LEU A 140 30.28 -28.44 12.81
CA LEU A 140 30.32 -27.27 13.69
C LEU A 140 31.57 -26.39 13.47
N ASN A 141 32.74 -27.00 13.24
CA ASN A 141 33.95 -26.24 12.90
C ASN A 141 33.79 -25.51 11.56
N THR A 142 33.12 -26.11 10.58
CA THR A 142 32.84 -25.46 9.29
C THR A 142 31.93 -24.24 9.50
N VAL A 143 30.84 -24.39 10.27
CA VAL A 143 29.95 -23.27 10.63
C VAL A 143 30.73 -22.14 11.32
N ARG A 144 31.63 -22.51 12.24
CA ARG A 144 32.48 -21.54 12.95
C ARG A 144 33.41 -20.78 11.99
N GLU A 145 34.09 -21.49 11.10
CA GLU A 145 34.99 -20.87 10.13
C GLU A 145 34.25 -19.92 9.19
N CYS A 146 33.04 -20.30 8.74
CA CYS A 146 32.17 -19.44 7.93
C CYS A 146 31.80 -18.15 8.66
N ASN A 147 31.25 -18.24 9.88
CA ASN A 147 30.79 -17.06 10.62
C ASN A 147 31.93 -16.14 11.06
N VAL A 148 33.08 -16.69 11.47
CA VAL A 148 34.26 -15.89 11.81
C VAL A 148 34.78 -15.15 10.57
N THR A 149 34.80 -15.82 9.42
CA THR A 149 35.23 -15.20 8.15
C THR A 149 34.25 -14.12 7.72
N LEU A 150 32.94 -14.39 7.75
CA LEU A 150 31.89 -13.41 7.43
C LEU A 150 31.96 -12.18 8.34
N ARG A 151 32.10 -12.38 9.64
CA ARG A 151 32.20 -11.30 10.62
C ARG A 151 33.39 -10.39 10.34
N TRP A 152 34.55 -10.97 10.10
CA TRP A 152 35.74 -10.18 9.80
C TRP A 152 35.59 -9.40 8.50
N MET A 153 35.15 -10.06 7.42
CA MET A 153 34.98 -9.41 6.12
C MET A 153 33.96 -8.28 6.17
N LEU A 154 32.77 -8.51 6.74
CA LEU A 154 31.71 -7.51 6.80
C LEU A 154 32.10 -6.27 7.62
N LEU A 155 32.78 -6.45 8.76
CA LEU A 155 33.19 -5.33 9.62
C LEU A 155 34.33 -4.49 9.02
N HIS A 156 35.26 -5.11 8.30
CA HIS A 156 36.47 -4.42 7.81
C HIS A 156 36.34 -3.88 6.39
N THR A 157 35.25 -4.22 5.66
CA THR A 157 34.99 -3.68 4.31
C THR A 157 33.85 -2.68 4.25
N VAL A 158 33.07 -2.54 5.34
CA VAL A 158 31.95 -1.59 5.47
C VAL A 158 32.37 -0.16 5.16
N SER A 159 31.45 0.63 4.61
CA SER A 159 31.67 2.07 4.38
C SER A 159 31.83 2.82 5.70
N LEU A 160 32.83 3.72 5.75
CA LEU A 160 33.08 4.55 6.92
C LEU A 160 32.00 5.64 7.01
N SER A 161 31.56 5.97 8.22
CA SER A 161 30.68 7.13 8.46
C SER A 161 31.37 8.45 8.14
N GLN A 162 30.62 9.49 7.75
CA GLN A 162 31.16 10.80 7.32
C GLN A 162 32.21 11.41 8.28
N GLY A 163 32.07 11.24 9.59
CA GLY A 163 33.05 11.73 10.58
C GLY A 163 34.36 10.92 10.58
N VAL A 164 34.26 9.59 10.56
CA VAL A 164 35.43 8.66 10.55
C VAL A 164 36.15 8.69 9.20
N GLU A 165 35.44 9.01 8.12
CA GLU A 165 36.01 9.11 6.78
C GLU A 165 37.02 10.27 6.66
N LEU A 166 36.91 11.31 7.50
CA LEU A 166 37.89 12.41 7.59
C LEU A 166 39.23 11.95 8.17
N ASN A 167 39.26 10.82 8.89
CA ASN A 167 40.50 10.25 9.42
C ASN A 167 41.26 9.52 8.31
N LYS A 168 42.34 10.15 7.81
CA LYS A 168 43.17 9.64 6.70
C LYS A 168 43.66 8.21 6.94
N ARG A 169 43.98 7.86 8.18
CA ARG A 169 44.52 6.54 8.54
C ARG A 169 43.45 5.44 8.46
N CYS A 170 42.23 5.72 8.93
CA CYS A 170 41.10 4.81 8.81
C CYS A 170 40.79 4.48 7.34
N ARG A 171 40.84 5.50 6.48
CA ARG A 171 40.65 5.34 5.03
C ARG A 171 41.73 4.46 4.41
N GLN A 172 43.00 4.76 4.66
CA GLN A 172 44.13 3.98 4.14
C GLN A 172 44.10 2.52 4.56
N LEU A 173 43.77 2.22 5.82
CA LEU A 173 43.65 0.85 6.30
C LEU A 173 42.52 0.09 5.61
N ARG A 174 41.37 0.74 5.42
CA ARG A 174 40.24 0.15 4.68
C ARG A 174 40.62 -0.13 3.23
N ASP A 175 41.22 0.85 2.54
CA ASP A 175 41.64 0.69 1.15
C ASP A 175 42.66 -0.44 0.99
N GLN A 176 43.61 -0.55 1.94
CA GLN A 176 44.54 -1.66 2.00
C GLN A 176 43.81 -3.00 2.17
N VAL A 177 42.86 -3.11 3.09
CA VAL A 177 42.06 -4.33 3.29
C VAL A 177 41.30 -4.70 2.02
N HIS A 178 40.68 -3.72 1.34
CA HIS A 178 39.97 -3.95 0.06
C HIS A 178 40.90 -4.53 -1.01
N GLN A 179 42.11 -3.96 -1.14
CA GLN A 179 43.10 -4.39 -2.11
C GLN A 179 43.68 -5.78 -1.77
N ASP A 180 44.17 -5.96 -0.55
CA ASP A 180 44.88 -7.18 -0.13
C ASP A 180 43.94 -8.39 0.02
N SER A 181 42.68 -8.18 0.41
CA SER A 181 41.67 -9.26 0.47
C SER A 181 41.03 -9.55 -0.89
N LYS A 182 41.36 -8.79 -1.93
CA LYS A 182 40.71 -8.81 -3.26
C LYS A 182 39.19 -8.78 -3.10
N TYR A 183 38.70 -7.84 -2.30
CA TYR A 183 37.32 -7.83 -1.85
C TYR A 183 36.34 -7.74 -3.03
N GLN A 184 35.44 -8.70 -3.08
CA GLN A 184 34.32 -8.75 -4.02
C GLN A 184 33.02 -8.90 -3.23
N PRO A 185 32.13 -7.90 -3.22
CA PRO A 185 30.88 -7.94 -2.47
C PRO A 185 30.03 -9.19 -2.77
N LEU A 186 29.94 -9.58 -4.05
CA LEU A 186 29.17 -10.76 -4.48
C LEU A 186 29.69 -12.06 -3.86
N THR A 187 31.00 -12.21 -3.73
CA THR A 187 31.62 -13.42 -3.17
C THR A 187 31.37 -13.52 -1.65
N VAL A 188 31.45 -12.40 -0.94
CA VAL A 188 31.11 -12.35 0.50
C VAL A 188 29.61 -12.61 0.71
N PHE A 189 28.77 -12.05 -0.16
CA PHE A 189 27.34 -12.30 -0.15
C PHE A 189 26.98 -13.76 -0.43
N GLN A 190 27.66 -14.40 -1.39
CA GLN A 190 27.50 -15.83 -1.68
C GLN A 190 27.86 -16.69 -0.45
N LEU A 191 28.96 -16.36 0.24
CA LEU A 191 29.33 -17.03 1.48
C LEU A 191 28.26 -16.86 2.57
N LEU A 192 27.68 -15.66 2.71
CA LEU A 192 26.62 -15.39 3.69
C LEU A 192 25.39 -16.25 3.40
N LEU A 193 24.96 -16.29 2.15
CA LEU A 193 23.78 -17.02 1.70
C LEU A 193 23.94 -18.54 1.89
N GLN A 194 25.08 -19.10 1.50
CA GLN A 194 25.37 -20.53 1.70
C GLN A 194 25.56 -20.89 3.17
N ALA A 195 26.22 -20.03 3.96
CA ALA A 195 26.39 -20.27 5.39
C ALA A 195 25.04 -20.27 6.11
N ALA A 196 24.17 -19.29 5.84
CA ALA A 196 22.83 -19.23 6.42
C ALA A 196 21.98 -20.46 6.06
N GLN A 197 22.03 -20.91 4.80
CA GLN A 197 21.32 -22.11 4.36
C GLN A 197 21.85 -23.38 5.04
N PHE A 198 23.16 -23.51 5.16
CA PHE A 198 23.81 -24.66 5.81
C PHE A 198 23.49 -24.72 7.29
N GLU A 199 23.53 -23.59 7.99
CA GLU A 199 23.15 -23.47 9.39
C GLU A 199 21.68 -23.83 9.61
N LEU A 200 20.78 -23.33 8.76
CA LEU A 200 19.35 -23.64 8.86
C LEU A 200 19.09 -25.13 8.68
N LYS A 201 19.67 -25.76 7.65
CA LYS A 201 19.54 -27.21 7.42
C LYS A 201 20.06 -28.01 8.61
N LEU A 202 21.23 -27.66 9.17
CA LEU A 202 21.76 -28.33 10.36
C LEU A 202 20.85 -28.14 11.57
N LYS A 203 20.34 -26.93 11.80
CA LYS A 203 19.41 -26.63 12.90
C LYS A 203 18.15 -27.48 12.80
N GLU A 204 17.51 -27.52 11.62
CA GLU A 204 16.29 -28.29 11.37
C GLU A 204 16.54 -29.80 11.56
N LEU A 205 17.66 -30.33 11.06
CA LEU A 205 18.03 -31.75 11.24
C LEU A 205 18.23 -32.11 12.72
N PHE A 206 18.98 -31.31 13.48
CA PHE A 206 19.19 -31.59 14.91
C PHE A 206 17.91 -31.43 15.73
N GLN A 207 17.06 -30.45 15.41
CA GLN A 207 15.75 -30.31 16.05
C GLN A 207 14.87 -31.53 15.78
N HIS A 208 14.84 -32.02 14.53
CA HIS A 208 14.12 -33.25 14.19
C HIS A 208 14.68 -34.44 14.96
N LEU A 209 15.99 -34.67 14.90
CA LEU A 209 16.66 -35.78 15.60
C LEU A 209 16.42 -35.77 17.12
N LEU A 210 16.40 -34.60 17.75
CA LEU A 210 16.08 -34.47 19.18
C LEU A 210 14.61 -34.80 19.47
N SER A 211 13.68 -34.38 18.61
CA SER A 211 12.25 -34.65 18.79
C SER A 211 11.89 -36.14 18.70
N VAL A 212 12.53 -36.88 17.78
CA VAL A 212 12.27 -38.32 17.57
C VAL A 212 13.25 -39.22 18.35
N LYS A 213 14.17 -38.64 19.13
CA LYS A 213 15.29 -39.34 19.79
C LYS A 213 14.81 -40.53 20.63
N HIS A 214 13.81 -40.31 21.47
CA HIS A 214 13.33 -41.31 22.42
C HIS A 214 12.56 -42.45 21.73
N GLU A 215 11.70 -42.11 20.76
CA GLU A 215 10.94 -43.08 19.98
C GLU A 215 11.86 -43.97 19.12
N LYS A 216 12.80 -43.37 18.37
CA LYS A 216 13.78 -44.12 17.57
C LYS A 216 14.64 -45.04 18.45
N TRP A 217 15.08 -44.58 19.62
CA TRP A 217 15.85 -45.41 20.55
C TRP A 217 15.06 -46.64 21.02
N ASN A 218 13.80 -46.46 21.42
CA ASN A 218 12.95 -47.56 21.89
C ASN A 218 12.63 -48.55 20.77
N SER A 219 12.36 -48.05 19.55
CA SER A 219 12.14 -48.89 18.38
C SER A 219 13.37 -49.74 18.05
N LEU A 220 14.56 -49.12 17.97
CA LEU A 220 15.81 -49.84 17.66
C LEU A 220 16.17 -50.85 18.74
N LYS A 221 15.95 -50.50 20.02
CA LYS A 221 16.15 -51.42 21.14
C LYS A 221 15.24 -52.64 21.02
N LYS A 222 13.95 -52.43 20.70
CA LYS A 222 12.97 -53.50 20.53
C LYS A 222 13.35 -54.43 19.37
N GLU A 223 13.58 -53.88 18.18
CA GLU A 223 13.97 -54.64 16.98
C GLU A 223 15.27 -55.45 17.21
N SER A 224 16.28 -54.84 17.85
CA SER A 224 17.54 -55.53 18.20
C SER A 224 17.32 -56.69 19.18
N THR A 225 16.41 -56.51 20.14
CA THR A 225 16.08 -57.52 21.16
C THR A 225 15.30 -58.67 20.53
N GLU A 226 14.33 -58.37 19.67
CA GLU A 226 13.51 -59.34 18.94
C GLU A 226 14.36 -60.17 17.97
N HIS A 227 15.26 -59.54 17.19
CA HIS A 227 16.19 -60.26 16.30
C HIS A 227 17.09 -61.26 17.07
N LEU A 228 17.66 -60.87 18.20
CA LEU A 228 18.47 -61.80 19.01
C LEU A 228 17.63 -62.88 19.70
N GLN A 229 16.40 -62.56 20.09
CA GLN A 229 15.46 -63.53 20.65
C GLN A 229 15.08 -64.59 19.60
N GLU A 230 14.80 -64.15 18.37
CA GLU A 230 14.50 -65.04 17.25
C GLU A 230 15.69 -65.93 16.88
N LEU A 231 16.92 -65.39 16.89
CA LEU A 231 18.13 -66.20 16.72
C LEU A 231 18.27 -67.24 17.84
N SER A 232 17.99 -66.89 19.09
CA SER A 232 17.97 -67.85 20.20
C SER A 232 16.95 -68.98 19.96
N GLU A 233 15.75 -68.66 19.48
CA GLU A 233 14.72 -69.64 19.14
C GLU A 233 15.12 -70.56 17.98
N VAL A 234 15.80 -70.03 16.96
CA VAL A 234 16.32 -70.83 15.83
C VAL A 234 17.31 -71.90 16.33
N TYR A 235 18.24 -71.55 17.23
CA TYR A 235 19.21 -72.51 17.79
C TYR A 235 18.63 -73.43 18.87
N SER A 236 17.41 -73.19 19.36
CA SER A 236 16.71 -74.06 20.32
C SER A 236 16.20 -75.37 19.71
N GLY A 237 16.03 -75.40 18.38
CA GLY A 237 15.39 -76.49 17.64
C GLY A 237 13.86 -76.47 17.65
N ALA A 238 13.23 -75.42 18.20
CA ALA A 238 11.77 -75.28 18.27
C ALA A 238 11.12 -74.78 16.95
N LYS A 239 11.89 -74.17 16.05
CA LYS A 239 11.43 -73.72 14.71
C LYS A 239 11.93 -74.69 13.62
N PRO A 240 11.08 -75.57 13.07
CA PRO A 240 11.51 -76.66 12.16
C PRO A 240 11.93 -76.21 10.75
N LEU A 241 11.64 -74.96 10.37
CA LEU A 241 11.76 -74.46 8.99
C LEU A 241 13.18 -74.04 8.59
N THR A 242 14.09 -73.85 9.55
CA THR A 242 15.46 -73.41 9.32
C THR A 242 16.43 -74.60 9.44
N ARG A 243 17.25 -74.88 8.42
CA ARG A 243 18.25 -75.97 8.37
C ARG A 243 19.45 -75.73 9.30
N VAL A 244 19.20 -75.37 10.55
CA VAL A 244 20.20 -75.01 11.55
C VAL A 244 20.24 -76.08 12.62
N GLU A 245 21.44 -76.59 12.92
CA GLU A 245 21.62 -77.59 13.98
C GLU A 245 21.42 -76.95 15.36
N LYS A 246 20.73 -77.68 16.24
CA LYS A 246 20.48 -77.25 17.62
C LYS A 246 21.81 -77.05 18.35
N ASN A 247 22.01 -75.87 18.92
CA ASN A 247 23.21 -75.55 19.70
C ASN A 247 22.81 -74.83 21.00
N ALA A 248 22.87 -75.56 22.11
CA ALA A 248 22.46 -75.05 23.43
C ALA A 248 23.33 -73.88 23.92
N ASN A 249 24.62 -73.84 23.53
CA ASN A 249 25.53 -72.77 23.92
C ASN A 249 25.19 -71.48 23.18
N LEU A 250 24.93 -71.54 21.86
CA LEU A 250 24.53 -70.37 21.07
C LEU A 250 23.12 -69.88 21.45
N GLN A 251 22.19 -70.79 21.74
CA GLN A 251 20.86 -70.42 22.25
C GLN A 251 20.97 -69.61 23.54
N ALA A 252 21.73 -70.10 24.53
CA ALA A 252 21.92 -69.41 25.80
C ALA A 252 22.64 -68.07 25.61
N TRP A 253 23.63 -68.01 24.72
CA TRP A 253 24.38 -66.80 24.42
C TRP A 253 23.51 -65.71 23.78
N PHE A 254 22.71 -66.04 22.75
CA PHE A 254 21.80 -65.08 22.10
C PHE A 254 20.69 -64.60 23.05
N SER A 255 20.17 -65.50 23.91
CA SER A 255 19.19 -65.12 24.92
C SER A 255 19.77 -64.17 25.97
N GLU A 256 21.01 -64.40 26.39
CA GLU A 256 21.70 -63.51 27.34
C GLU A 256 22.04 -62.16 26.70
N MET A 257 22.50 -62.14 25.44
CA MET A 257 22.75 -60.89 24.72
C MET A 257 21.46 -60.09 24.49
N SER A 258 20.34 -60.74 24.18
CA SER A 258 19.03 -60.09 24.08
C SER A 258 18.63 -59.42 25.41
N LYS A 259 18.79 -60.11 26.55
CA LYS A 259 18.55 -59.51 27.89
C LYS A 259 19.50 -58.35 28.17
N GLN A 260 20.76 -58.42 27.74
CA GLN A 260 21.71 -57.32 27.92
C GLN A 260 21.30 -56.08 27.10
N ILE A 261 20.84 -56.26 25.86
CA ILE A 261 20.26 -55.18 25.04
C ILE A 261 18.99 -54.62 25.70
N ASP A 262 18.11 -55.48 26.21
CA ASP A 262 16.88 -55.03 26.88
C ASP A 262 17.16 -54.31 28.22
N SER A 263 18.31 -54.57 28.84
CA SER A 263 18.76 -53.86 30.05
C SER A 263 19.36 -52.46 29.79
N LEU A 264 19.54 -52.06 28.52
CA LEU A 264 20.11 -50.76 28.17
C LEU A 264 19.20 -49.62 28.66
N ASN A 265 19.77 -48.73 29.48
CA ASN A 265 19.07 -47.59 30.07
C ASN A 265 19.36 -46.31 29.26
N TYR A 266 18.31 -45.62 28.83
CA TYR A 266 18.41 -44.37 28.09
C TYR A 266 18.98 -43.21 28.94
N GLU A 267 18.74 -43.20 30.27
CA GLU A 267 19.17 -42.10 31.14
C GLU A 267 20.70 -42.10 31.40
N ASP A 268 21.32 -43.28 31.48
CA ASP A 268 22.77 -43.41 31.65
C ASP A 268 23.49 -43.42 30.30
N THR A 269 23.72 -42.23 29.74
CA THR A 269 24.34 -42.05 28.42
C THR A 269 25.74 -42.68 28.32
N THR A 270 26.51 -42.66 29.42
CA THR A 270 27.94 -43.02 29.40
C THR A 270 28.13 -44.51 29.66
N GLY A 271 27.42 -45.08 30.63
CA GLY A 271 27.46 -46.51 30.92
C GLY A 271 26.82 -47.32 29.80
N THR A 272 25.66 -46.89 29.29
CA THR A 272 24.96 -47.54 28.17
C THR A 272 25.76 -47.45 26.88
N GLY A 273 26.44 -46.33 26.61
CA GLY A 273 27.33 -46.21 25.45
C GLY A 273 28.48 -47.22 25.46
N ARG A 274 29.14 -47.44 26.62
CA ARG A 274 30.20 -48.45 26.76
C ARG A 274 29.67 -49.87 26.59
N LYS A 275 28.50 -50.17 27.16
CA LYS A 275 27.84 -51.48 27.02
C LYS A 275 27.50 -51.78 25.55
N ILE A 276 26.98 -50.80 24.80
CA ILE A 276 26.68 -50.98 23.37
C ILE A 276 27.95 -51.33 22.58
N VAL A 277 29.06 -50.66 22.84
CA VAL A 277 30.34 -50.98 22.16
C VAL A 277 30.79 -52.41 22.48
N GLN A 278 30.65 -52.85 23.73
CA GLN A 278 30.96 -54.23 24.12
C GLN A 278 30.04 -55.25 23.42
N LEU A 279 28.74 -54.94 23.29
CA LEU A 279 27.78 -55.79 22.60
C LEU A 279 28.07 -55.89 21.09
N ILE A 280 28.45 -54.78 20.45
CA ILE A 280 28.85 -54.78 19.03
C ILE A 280 30.10 -55.66 18.83
N GLN A 281 31.11 -55.49 19.68
CA GLN A 281 32.34 -56.29 19.64
C GLN A 281 32.04 -57.79 19.84
N ALA A 282 31.16 -58.12 20.80
CA ALA A 282 30.74 -59.49 21.07
C ALA A 282 29.99 -60.11 19.88
N LEU A 283 29.15 -59.34 19.18
CA LEU A 283 28.47 -59.78 17.96
C LEU A 283 29.42 -59.96 16.77
N GLU A 284 30.46 -59.12 16.65
CA GLU A 284 31.54 -59.29 15.65
C GLU A 284 32.36 -60.56 15.89
N GLU A 285 32.74 -60.83 17.14
CA GLU A 285 33.52 -62.01 17.51
C GLU A 285 32.74 -63.32 17.28
N VAL A 286 31.42 -63.31 17.56
CA VAL A 286 30.56 -64.47 17.31
C VAL A 286 30.32 -64.71 15.83
N GLU A 287 30.30 -63.67 14.98
CA GLU A 287 30.22 -63.86 13.53
C GLU A 287 31.43 -64.63 12.98
N GLN A 288 32.63 -64.47 13.57
CA GLN A 288 33.86 -65.15 13.13
C GLN A 288 33.92 -66.66 13.48
N PHE A 289 32.95 -67.16 14.25
CA PHE A 289 32.84 -68.59 14.55
C PHE A 289 32.48 -69.37 13.26
N HIS A 290 33.34 -70.29 12.82
CA HIS A 290 33.28 -70.95 11.50
C HIS A 290 31.97 -71.71 11.15
N GLN A 291 31.03 -71.84 12.07
CA GLN A 291 29.70 -72.42 11.82
C GLN A 291 28.63 -71.36 11.44
N LEU A 292 28.80 -70.09 11.85
CA LEU A 292 27.80 -69.02 11.70
C LEU A 292 27.90 -68.30 10.35
N GLU A 293 29.11 -68.18 9.78
CA GLU A 293 29.33 -67.58 8.45
C GLU A 293 28.59 -68.33 7.32
N SER A 294 28.31 -69.63 7.52
CA SER A 294 27.67 -70.48 6.53
C SER A 294 26.17 -70.21 6.33
N ASN A 295 25.51 -69.54 7.30
CA ASN A 295 24.08 -69.24 7.23
C ASN A 295 23.84 -67.74 6.95
N LEU A 296 23.46 -67.44 5.71
CA LEU A 296 23.20 -66.08 5.22
C LEU A 296 22.18 -65.32 6.08
N GLN A 297 21.14 -66.00 6.57
CA GLN A 297 20.05 -65.37 7.31
C GLN A 297 20.47 -64.99 8.74
N VAL A 298 21.30 -65.83 9.38
CA VAL A 298 21.90 -65.52 10.69
C VAL A 298 22.90 -64.37 10.55
N LYS A 299 23.73 -64.40 9.50
CA LYS A 299 24.67 -63.32 9.18
C LYS A 299 23.96 -61.99 8.96
N GLN A 300 22.83 -62.00 8.25
CA GLN A 300 22.01 -60.82 8.04
C GLN A 300 21.45 -60.27 9.36
N PHE A 301 20.84 -61.11 10.20
CA PHE A 301 20.34 -60.64 11.50
C PHE A 301 21.43 -60.12 12.43
N LEU A 302 22.61 -60.73 12.45
CA LEU A 302 23.77 -60.20 13.20
C LEU A 302 24.24 -58.85 12.65
N SER A 303 24.29 -58.71 11.34
CA SER A 303 24.63 -57.45 10.67
C SER A 303 23.61 -56.35 10.98
N GLU A 304 22.32 -56.63 10.87
CA GLU A 304 21.23 -55.69 11.16
C GLU A 304 21.21 -55.31 12.64
N THR A 305 21.39 -56.27 13.56
CA THR A 305 21.46 -56.00 15.01
C THR A 305 22.64 -55.08 15.34
N ARG A 306 23.81 -55.29 14.72
CA ARG A 306 24.94 -54.36 14.88
C ARG A 306 24.63 -52.98 14.32
N GLN A 307 24.00 -52.89 13.14
CA GLN A 307 23.59 -51.61 12.57
C GLN A 307 22.61 -50.87 13.50
N TYR A 308 21.64 -51.56 14.09
CA TYR A 308 20.74 -50.98 15.08
C TYR A 308 21.48 -50.50 16.33
N LEU A 309 22.42 -51.29 16.86
CA LEU A 309 23.26 -50.89 17.99
C LEU A 309 24.18 -49.69 17.67
N HIS A 310 24.75 -49.63 16.47
CA HIS A 310 25.50 -48.46 15.99
C HIS A 310 24.60 -47.21 15.90
N SER A 311 23.39 -47.36 15.35
CA SER A 311 22.41 -46.27 15.28
C SER A 311 21.95 -45.81 16.67
N MET A 312 21.74 -46.74 17.60
CA MET A 312 21.47 -46.44 19.00
C MET A 312 22.62 -45.62 19.61
N LEU A 313 23.88 -46.04 19.43
CA LEU A 313 25.05 -45.32 19.91
C LEU A 313 25.15 -43.90 19.33
N ARG A 314 24.79 -43.71 18.07
CA ARG A 314 24.74 -42.37 17.43
C ARG A 314 23.64 -41.51 18.06
N ILE A 315 22.43 -42.04 18.21
CA ILE A 315 21.26 -41.33 18.75
C ILE A 315 21.51 -40.87 20.20
N ILE A 316 22.06 -41.74 21.04
CA ILE A 316 22.27 -41.43 22.47
C ILE A 316 23.21 -40.22 22.66
N ASN A 317 24.18 -40.06 21.74
CA ASN A 317 25.18 -39.00 21.74
C ASN A 317 24.69 -37.64 21.19
N VAL A 318 23.46 -37.56 20.64
CA VAL A 318 22.87 -36.29 20.23
C VAL A 318 22.54 -35.45 21.47
N LYS A 319 23.16 -34.27 21.58
CA LYS A 319 23.00 -33.35 22.72
C LYS A 319 22.34 -32.05 22.29
N GLU A 320 21.50 -31.50 23.15
CA GLU A 320 20.91 -30.17 22.99
C GLU A 320 21.98 -29.05 22.97
N GLU A 321 23.11 -29.27 23.64
CA GLU A 321 24.29 -28.38 23.63
C GLU A 321 24.79 -28.06 22.21
N VAL A 322 24.57 -28.94 21.23
CA VAL A 322 24.91 -28.70 19.82
C VAL A 322 24.09 -27.54 19.25
N LEU A 323 22.79 -27.47 19.56
CA LEU A 323 21.92 -26.36 19.12
C LEU A 323 22.32 -25.04 19.78
N VAL A 324 22.62 -25.07 21.09
CA VAL A 324 23.12 -23.89 21.82
C VAL A 324 24.44 -23.39 21.22
N THR A 325 25.35 -24.32 20.89
CA THR A 325 26.62 -23.98 20.25
C THR A 325 26.40 -23.37 18.86
N LEU A 326 25.45 -23.91 18.09
CA LEU A 326 25.10 -23.39 16.76
C LEU A 326 24.55 -21.96 16.85
N GLU A 327 23.66 -21.68 17.79
CA GLU A 327 23.08 -20.34 17.99
C GLU A 327 24.14 -19.31 18.37
N VAL A 328 25.09 -19.65 19.25
CA VAL A 328 26.18 -18.74 19.65
C VAL A 328 27.12 -18.44 18.48
N ILE A 329 27.42 -19.44 17.64
CA ILE A 329 28.35 -19.28 16.51
C ILE A 329 27.69 -18.55 15.34
N ALA A 330 26.38 -18.75 15.14
CA ALA A 330 25.61 -18.19 14.02
C ALA A 330 25.14 -16.74 14.25
N ASP A 331 25.50 -16.10 15.37
CA ASP A 331 25.11 -14.72 15.69
C ASP A 331 25.51 -13.74 14.57
N LEU A 332 24.49 -13.06 14.00
CA LEU A 332 24.64 -12.07 12.93
C LEU A 332 24.30 -10.63 13.42
N SER A 333 24.17 -10.41 14.73
CA SER A 333 23.81 -9.11 15.30
C SER A 333 24.73 -7.95 14.90
N TYR A 334 25.99 -8.24 14.57
CA TYR A 334 26.95 -7.25 14.10
C TYR A 334 26.68 -6.70 12.70
N ALA A 335 25.86 -7.39 11.90
CA ALA A 335 25.58 -7.02 10.51
C ALA A 335 24.23 -6.32 10.31
N TRP A 336 23.49 -6.03 11.39
CA TRP A 336 22.13 -5.48 11.32
C TRP A 336 22.01 -4.21 10.46
N GLU A 337 22.94 -3.27 10.57
CA GLU A 337 23.01 -2.07 9.72
C GLU A 337 23.79 -2.33 8.42
N ILE A 338 24.81 -3.19 8.48
CA ILE A 338 25.72 -3.48 7.36
C ILE A 338 24.97 -4.17 6.21
N ILE A 339 23.98 -5.02 6.53
CA ILE A 339 23.26 -5.83 5.55
C ILE A 339 22.51 -4.99 4.52
N ASP A 340 22.12 -3.75 4.84
CA ASP A 340 21.41 -2.89 3.88
C ASP A 340 22.29 -2.53 2.68
N SER A 341 23.62 -2.49 2.85
CA SER A 341 24.56 -2.32 1.73
C SER A 341 24.55 -3.48 0.72
N TYR A 342 24.03 -4.65 1.14
CA TYR A 342 23.89 -5.83 0.29
C TYR A 342 22.53 -5.93 -0.40
N THR A 343 21.56 -5.10 -0.03
CA THR A 343 20.21 -5.08 -0.63
C THR A 343 20.22 -5.02 -2.16
N PRO A 344 21.03 -4.18 -2.84
CA PRO A 344 21.08 -4.15 -4.31
C PRO A 344 21.53 -5.48 -4.93
N PHE A 345 22.45 -6.19 -4.27
CA PHE A 345 22.92 -7.50 -4.76
C PHE A 345 21.87 -8.59 -4.54
N MET A 346 21.15 -8.56 -3.41
CA MET A 346 20.00 -9.44 -3.18
C MET A 346 18.92 -9.23 -4.25
N GLN A 347 18.56 -7.97 -4.49
CA GLN A 347 17.55 -7.59 -5.48
C GLN A 347 17.97 -7.96 -6.91
N LYS A 348 19.24 -7.76 -7.26
CA LYS A 348 19.79 -8.19 -8.56
C LYS A 348 19.76 -9.72 -8.71
N GLY A 349 20.15 -10.46 -7.66
CA GLY A 349 20.10 -11.92 -7.67
C GLY A 349 18.68 -12.47 -7.84
N ILE A 350 17.68 -11.87 -7.18
CA ILE A 350 16.26 -12.21 -7.38
C ILE A 350 15.79 -11.92 -8.81
N LYS A 351 16.23 -10.80 -9.41
CA LYS A 351 15.90 -10.44 -10.80
C LYS A 351 16.46 -11.47 -11.80
N GLU A 352 17.62 -12.03 -11.53
CA GLU A 352 18.27 -13.06 -12.37
C GLU A 352 17.67 -14.45 -12.14
N ASP A 353 17.41 -14.81 -10.88
CA ASP A 353 16.84 -16.09 -10.47
C ASP A 353 15.86 -15.92 -9.27
N PRO A 354 14.54 -15.98 -9.51
CA PRO A 354 13.54 -15.84 -8.45
C PRO A 354 13.60 -16.93 -7.38
N SER A 355 14.14 -18.12 -7.67
CA SER A 355 14.27 -19.21 -6.69
C SER A 355 15.24 -18.86 -5.56
N MET A 356 16.11 -17.86 -5.76
CA MET A 356 17.02 -17.34 -4.76
C MET A 356 16.31 -16.83 -3.49
N VAL A 357 15.02 -16.50 -3.57
CA VAL A 357 14.19 -16.14 -2.41
C VAL A 357 14.22 -17.24 -1.34
N ILE A 358 14.29 -18.51 -1.73
CA ILE A 358 14.41 -19.66 -0.81
C ILE A 358 15.70 -19.56 0.01
N ASN A 359 16.79 -19.16 -0.64
CA ASN A 359 18.08 -19.03 0.03
C ASN A 359 18.12 -17.76 0.89
N LEU A 360 17.50 -16.67 0.44
CA LEU A 360 17.36 -15.43 1.21
C LEU A 360 16.50 -15.62 2.47
N ARG A 361 15.51 -16.51 2.44
CA ARG A 361 14.75 -16.90 3.64
C ARG A 361 15.68 -17.36 4.76
N ALA A 362 16.70 -18.16 4.46
CA ALA A 362 17.66 -18.60 5.46
C ALA A 362 18.47 -17.42 6.04
N THR A 363 18.86 -16.47 5.19
CA THR A 363 19.54 -15.23 5.62
C THR A 363 18.63 -14.36 6.50
N PHE A 364 17.34 -14.22 6.18
CA PHE A 364 16.38 -13.47 7.01
C PHE A 364 16.16 -14.12 8.37
N LEU A 365 16.08 -15.45 8.41
CA LEU A 365 16.02 -16.20 9.68
C LEU A 365 17.29 -16.02 10.50
N LYS A 366 18.47 -16.05 9.86
CA LYS A 366 19.75 -15.77 10.51
C LYS A 366 19.84 -14.33 11.04
N LEU A 367 19.23 -13.36 10.38
CA LEU A 367 19.12 -11.99 10.93
C LEU A 367 18.18 -11.95 12.14
N ALA A 368 17.07 -12.69 12.11
CA ALA A 368 16.12 -12.73 13.21
C ALA A 368 16.74 -13.23 14.53
N THR A 369 17.70 -14.17 14.47
CA THR A 369 18.37 -14.70 15.67
C THR A 369 19.21 -13.63 16.41
N ALA A 370 19.54 -12.51 15.76
CA ALA A 370 20.19 -11.38 16.44
C ALA A 370 19.35 -10.84 17.61
N LEU A 371 18.02 -11.02 17.57
CA LEU A 371 17.08 -10.53 18.57
C LEU A 371 16.94 -11.46 19.78
N ASP A 372 17.27 -12.74 19.64
CA ASP A 372 16.98 -13.76 20.66
C ASP A 372 17.68 -13.46 21.99
N LEU A 373 18.99 -13.21 21.95
CA LEU A 373 19.79 -12.95 23.15
C LEU A 373 19.43 -11.64 23.87
N PRO A 374 19.24 -10.49 23.17
CA PRO A 374 18.69 -9.28 23.78
C PRO A 374 17.32 -9.49 24.44
N LEU A 375 16.38 -10.14 23.74
CA LEU A 375 15.03 -10.35 24.26
C LEU A 375 15.04 -11.29 25.48
N LEU A 376 15.84 -12.35 25.44
CA LEU A 376 16.02 -13.27 26.56
C LEU A 376 16.55 -12.54 27.82
N ARG A 377 17.46 -11.57 27.66
CA ARG A 377 17.94 -10.76 28.80
C ARG A 377 16.89 -9.81 29.35
N ILE A 378 16.08 -9.20 28.50
CA ILE A 378 14.97 -8.33 28.93
C ILE A 378 13.95 -9.17 29.72
N ASN A 379 13.68 -10.39 29.25
CA ASN A 379 12.82 -11.34 29.95
C ASN A 379 13.41 -11.77 31.30
N GLN A 380 14.70 -12.10 31.36
CA GLN A 380 15.40 -12.42 32.63
C GLN A 380 15.40 -11.25 33.62
N ALA A 381 15.42 -10.01 33.11
CA ALA A 381 15.31 -8.80 33.92
C ALA A 381 13.86 -8.48 34.34
N ASN A 382 12.87 -9.29 33.93
CA ASN A 382 11.44 -9.07 34.15
C ASN A 382 10.97 -7.66 33.77
N SER A 383 11.55 -7.08 32.71
CA SER A 383 11.18 -5.73 32.28
C SER A 383 9.84 -5.75 31.50
N PRO A 384 8.94 -4.77 31.75
CA PRO A 384 7.70 -4.63 30.97
C PRO A 384 7.94 -4.30 29.49
N ASP A 385 9.16 -3.88 29.12
CA ASP A 385 9.51 -3.46 27.77
C ASP A 385 9.72 -4.64 26.79
N LEU A 386 9.65 -5.90 27.24
CA LEU A 386 9.87 -7.07 26.39
C LEU A 386 8.98 -7.05 25.15
N VAL A 387 7.69 -6.73 25.33
CA VAL A 387 6.70 -6.74 24.25
C VAL A 387 6.96 -5.61 23.26
N SER A 388 7.19 -4.39 23.73
CA SER A 388 7.40 -3.21 22.88
C SER A 388 8.70 -3.31 22.08
N VAL A 389 9.79 -3.77 22.71
CA VAL A 389 11.09 -3.96 22.05
C VAL A 389 11.01 -5.09 21.01
N SER A 390 10.36 -6.20 21.34
CA SER A 390 10.16 -7.31 20.40
C SER A 390 9.34 -6.89 19.18
N GLN A 391 8.25 -6.13 19.39
CA GLN A 391 7.43 -5.58 18.32
C GLN A 391 8.21 -4.63 17.42
N TYR A 392 8.98 -3.70 17.99
CA TYR A 392 9.76 -2.74 17.22
C TYR A 392 10.76 -3.42 16.28
N TYR A 393 11.64 -4.26 16.82
CA TYR A 393 12.69 -4.90 16.01
C TYR A 393 12.14 -5.94 15.02
N SER A 394 11.08 -6.66 15.38
CA SER A 394 10.40 -7.56 14.44
C SER A 394 9.78 -6.78 13.28
N THR A 395 9.19 -5.62 13.56
CA THR A 395 8.62 -4.74 12.53
C THR A 395 9.69 -4.20 11.59
N GLU A 396 10.83 -3.75 12.13
CA GLU A 396 11.97 -3.30 11.32
C GLU A 396 12.52 -4.40 10.41
N LEU A 397 12.64 -5.63 10.93
CA LEU A 397 13.09 -6.77 10.13
C LEU A 397 12.08 -7.15 9.04
N VAL A 398 10.78 -7.12 9.34
CA VAL A 398 9.72 -7.34 8.33
C VAL A 398 9.75 -6.23 7.26
N ASN A 399 9.95 -4.97 7.65
CA ASN A 399 10.10 -3.86 6.71
C ASN A 399 11.32 -4.07 5.79
N TYR A 400 12.43 -4.57 6.33
CA TYR A 400 13.61 -4.93 5.54
C TYR A 400 13.32 -6.08 4.56
N VAL A 401 12.69 -7.16 5.01
CA VAL A 401 12.28 -8.27 4.13
C VAL A 401 11.37 -7.77 3.01
N ARG A 402 10.37 -6.92 3.33
CA ARG A 402 9.51 -6.26 2.35
C ARG A 402 10.32 -5.44 1.34
N LYS A 403 11.30 -4.64 1.80
CA LYS A 403 12.18 -3.85 0.92
C LYS A 403 12.97 -4.73 -0.06
N VAL A 404 13.52 -5.84 0.40
CA VAL A 404 14.30 -6.77 -0.45
C VAL A 404 13.39 -7.46 -1.47
N LEU A 405 12.24 -7.99 -1.04
CA LEU A 405 11.33 -8.76 -1.90
C LEU A 405 10.46 -7.90 -2.82
N HIS A 406 10.30 -6.59 -2.56
CA HIS A 406 9.52 -5.68 -3.40
C HIS A 406 10.03 -5.59 -4.86
N ILE A 407 11.29 -5.97 -5.09
CA ILE A 407 11.85 -6.07 -6.43
C ILE A 407 11.08 -7.03 -7.35
N ILE A 408 10.40 -8.03 -6.77
CA ILE A 408 9.61 -9.02 -7.52
C ILE A 408 8.39 -8.34 -8.16
N PRO A 409 7.46 -7.72 -7.39
CA PRO A 409 6.39 -6.90 -7.95
C PRO A 409 6.88 -5.82 -8.93
N GLU A 410 7.96 -5.09 -8.61
CA GLU A 410 8.53 -4.06 -9.51
C GLU A 410 8.90 -4.65 -10.88
N THR A 411 9.58 -5.80 -10.88
CA THR A 411 10.00 -6.48 -12.11
C THR A 411 8.80 -7.05 -12.86
N MET A 412 7.83 -7.64 -12.14
CA MET A 412 6.58 -8.13 -12.73
C MET A 412 5.82 -7.02 -13.44
N PHE A 413 5.72 -5.81 -12.86
CA PHE A 413 5.08 -4.66 -13.50
C PHE A 413 5.84 -4.16 -14.73
N GLY A 414 7.17 -4.22 -14.72
CA GLY A 414 7.99 -3.94 -15.91
C GLY A 414 7.70 -4.90 -17.06
N VAL A 415 7.59 -6.20 -16.77
CA VAL A 415 7.21 -7.24 -17.74
C VAL A 415 5.76 -7.04 -18.21
N LEU A 416 4.85 -6.73 -17.28
CA LEU A 416 3.44 -6.49 -17.54
C LEU A 416 3.22 -5.32 -18.49
N ALA A 417 3.95 -4.22 -18.31
CA ALA A 417 3.88 -3.06 -19.20
C ALA A 417 4.19 -3.43 -20.65
N ARG A 418 5.17 -4.32 -20.87
CA ARG A 418 5.50 -4.83 -22.21
C ARG A 418 4.40 -5.73 -22.78
N ILE A 419 3.76 -6.56 -21.95
CA ILE A 419 2.60 -7.37 -22.37
C ILE A 419 1.46 -6.46 -22.83
N VAL A 420 1.14 -5.41 -22.05
CA VAL A 420 0.09 -4.44 -22.38
C VAL A 420 0.37 -3.72 -23.69
N GLU A 421 1.61 -3.26 -23.87
CA GLU A 421 2.04 -2.62 -25.12
C GLU A 421 1.81 -3.54 -26.32
N LEU A 422 2.25 -4.80 -26.25
CA LEU A 422 2.09 -5.79 -27.31
C LEU A 422 0.62 -6.10 -27.60
N GLN A 423 -0.19 -6.31 -26.56
CA GLN A 423 -1.62 -6.63 -26.72
C GLN A 423 -2.44 -5.44 -27.25
N THR A 424 -2.04 -4.21 -26.93
CA THR A 424 -2.81 -3.01 -27.30
C THR A 424 -2.39 -2.42 -28.65
N THR A 425 -1.10 -2.50 -29.00
CA THR A 425 -0.56 -1.81 -30.18
C THR A 425 -0.08 -2.74 -31.29
N ALA A 426 0.40 -3.93 -30.95
CA ALA A 426 1.01 -4.84 -31.92
C ALA A 426 0.06 -5.97 -32.35
N ILE A 427 -0.66 -6.57 -31.41
CA ILE A 427 -1.59 -7.67 -31.66
C ILE A 427 -2.94 -7.10 -32.11
N LYS A 428 -3.39 -7.53 -33.28
CA LYS A 428 -4.69 -7.18 -33.86
C LYS A 428 -5.76 -8.06 -33.26
N GLU A 429 -6.86 -7.46 -32.84
CA GLU A 429 -8.06 -8.22 -32.45
C GLU A 429 -8.59 -9.02 -33.64
N VAL A 430 -8.95 -10.28 -33.38
CA VAL A 430 -9.49 -11.17 -34.40
C VAL A 430 -10.96 -10.81 -34.64
N PRO A 431 -11.37 -10.47 -35.87
CA PRO A 431 -12.76 -10.15 -36.15
C PRO A 431 -13.65 -11.39 -36.01
N THR A 432 -14.94 -11.17 -35.77
CA THR A 432 -15.94 -12.25 -35.62
C THR A 432 -16.12 -13.11 -36.88
N ARG A 433 -15.74 -12.59 -38.05
CA ARG A 433 -15.68 -13.32 -39.32
C ARG A 433 -14.37 -12.99 -40.02
N LEU A 434 -13.63 -14.02 -40.42
CA LEU A 434 -12.32 -13.91 -41.05
C LEU A 434 -12.23 -14.86 -42.25
N MET A 435 -11.69 -14.38 -43.37
CA MET A 435 -11.37 -15.23 -44.52
C MET A 435 -10.17 -16.14 -44.19
N LYS A 436 -10.17 -17.38 -44.71
CA LYS A 436 -9.16 -18.40 -44.35
C LYS A 436 -7.72 -18.00 -44.67
N ASP A 437 -7.51 -17.27 -45.75
CA ASP A 437 -6.23 -16.71 -46.20
C ASP A 437 -5.68 -15.64 -45.26
N GLN A 438 -6.56 -14.85 -44.62
CA GLN A 438 -6.18 -13.80 -43.67
C GLN A 438 -5.80 -14.35 -42.28
N LEU A 439 -6.11 -15.62 -42.00
CA LEU A 439 -5.84 -16.25 -40.71
C LEU A 439 -4.35 -16.23 -40.32
N LYS A 440 -3.45 -16.42 -41.29
CA LYS A 440 -2.00 -16.37 -41.04
C LYS A 440 -1.52 -14.97 -40.65
N THR A 441 -2.16 -13.93 -41.17
CA THR A 441 -1.85 -12.52 -40.84
C THR A 441 -2.34 -12.13 -39.44
N TYR A 442 -3.50 -12.64 -39.01
CA TYR A 442 -4.05 -12.41 -37.66
C TYR A 442 -3.48 -13.35 -36.59
N ALA A 443 -2.83 -14.45 -37.00
CA ALA A 443 -2.17 -15.36 -36.07
C ALA A 443 -1.05 -14.66 -35.29
N GLN A 444 -0.25 -13.79 -35.93
CA GLN A 444 0.79 -12.97 -35.30
C GLN A 444 1.66 -13.77 -34.31
N LEU A 445 2.21 -14.89 -34.79
CA LEU A 445 2.85 -15.91 -33.97
C LEU A 445 4.03 -15.36 -33.18
N ASP A 446 4.85 -14.49 -33.78
CA ASP A 446 6.03 -13.92 -33.12
C ASP A 446 5.63 -13.04 -31.93
N GLN A 447 4.65 -12.14 -32.11
CA GLN A 447 4.15 -11.28 -31.02
C GLN A 447 3.48 -12.11 -29.91
N ARG A 448 2.69 -13.13 -30.29
CA ARG A 448 2.05 -14.03 -29.30
C ARG A 448 3.08 -14.88 -28.55
N TYR A 449 4.14 -15.31 -29.21
CA TYR A 449 5.24 -16.02 -28.56
C TYR A 449 5.99 -15.11 -27.57
N GLU A 450 6.22 -13.84 -27.91
CA GLU A 450 6.79 -12.86 -26.98
C GLU A 450 5.88 -12.69 -25.75
N VAL A 451 4.57 -12.52 -25.93
CA VAL A 451 3.60 -12.45 -24.82
C VAL A 451 3.65 -13.72 -23.96
N ALA A 452 3.69 -14.92 -24.56
CA ALA A 452 3.79 -16.18 -23.83
C ALA A 452 5.08 -16.26 -23.01
N LYS A 453 6.23 -15.84 -23.56
CA LYS A 453 7.52 -15.79 -22.87
C LYS A 453 7.49 -14.84 -21.67
N LEU A 454 6.90 -13.65 -21.84
CA LEU A 454 6.76 -12.66 -20.77
C LEU A 454 5.81 -13.16 -19.66
N THR A 455 4.72 -13.82 -20.05
CA THR A 455 3.74 -14.41 -19.12
C THR A 455 4.36 -15.56 -18.32
N HIS A 456 5.17 -16.40 -18.97
CA HIS A 456 5.94 -17.43 -18.28
C HIS A 456 6.92 -16.82 -17.27
N SER A 457 7.61 -15.73 -17.62
CA SER A 457 8.48 -15.00 -16.70
C SER A 457 7.73 -14.52 -15.45
N ILE A 458 6.54 -13.93 -15.60
CA ILE A 458 5.67 -13.54 -14.47
C ILE A 458 5.32 -14.75 -13.58
N SER A 459 5.04 -15.90 -14.19
CA SER A 459 4.73 -17.13 -13.46
C SER A 459 5.93 -17.62 -12.66
N VAL A 460 7.15 -17.57 -13.21
CA VAL A 460 8.40 -17.94 -12.52
C VAL A 460 8.67 -17.02 -11.33
N PHE A 461 8.45 -15.71 -11.47
CA PHE A 461 8.56 -14.76 -10.34
C PHE A 461 7.54 -15.06 -9.23
N THR A 462 6.30 -15.39 -9.61
CA THR A 462 5.24 -15.77 -8.68
C THR A 462 5.59 -17.07 -7.96
N GLU A 463 6.06 -18.08 -8.69
CA GLU A 463 6.48 -19.36 -8.12
C GLU A 463 7.65 -19.17 -7.15
N GLY A 464 8.66 -18.37 -7.51
CA GLY A 464 9.83 -18.12 -6.67
C GLY A 464 9.49 -17.55 -5.28
N ILE A 465 8.54 -16.61 -5.20
CA ILE A 465 8.09 -16.09 -3.89
C ILE A 465 7.18 -17.09 -3.16
N LEU A 466 6.35 -17.86 -3.87
CA LEU A 466 5.46 -18.85 -3.27
C LEU A 466 6.20 -20.11 -2.78
N MET A 467 7.38 -20.41 -3.33
CA MET A 467 8.27 -21.46 -2.81
C MET A 467 8.83 -21.13 -1.41
N MET A 468 8.79 -19.86 -1.00
CA MET A 468 9.14 -19.47 0.36
C MET A 468 8.10 -20.02 1.33
N LYS A 469 8.53 -20.77 2.36
CA LYS A 469 7.62 -21.22 3.41
C LYS A 469 7.17 -20.05 4.29
N LYS A 470 5.98 -20.15 4.91
CA LYS A 470 5.57 -19.24 5.98
C LYS A 470 6.65 -19.21 7.05
N THR A 471 7.15 -18.01 7.36
CA THR A 471 8.36 -17.86 8.18
C THR A 471 8.06 -16.94 9.35
N LEU A 472 8.29 -17.41 10.57
CA LEU A 472 8.23 -16.59 11.76
C LEU A 472 9.52 -15.78 11.86
N VAL A 473 9.42 -14.46 11.84
CA VAL A 473 10.54 -13.54 11.89
C VAL A 473 10.36 -12.66 13.13
N GLY A 474 11.09 -12.99 14.19
CA GLY A 474 10.82 -12.45 15.53
C GLY A 474 9.46 -12.95 16.03
N ILE A 475 8.54 -12.03 16.28
CA ILE A 475 7.14 -12.36 16.68
C ILE A 475 6.12 -12.25 15.54
N VAL A 476 6.55 -11.85 14.33
CA VAL A 476 5.65 -11.64 13.19
C VAL A 476 5.79 -12.78 12.20
N GLN A 477 4.67 -13.41 11.86
CA GLN A 477 4.64 -14.43 10.81
C GLN A 477 4.53 -13.77 9.44
N ILE A 478 5.47 -14.08 8.57
CA ILE A 478 5.49 -13.62 7.19
C ILE A 478 4.81 -14.67 6.30
N ASP A 479 3.74 -14.25 5.62
CA ASP A 479 3.07 -15.02 4.57
C ASP A 479 3.52 -14.51 3.18
N PRO A 480 4.25 -15.33 2.40
CA PRO A 480 4.73 -14.93 1.07
C PRO A 480 3.61 -14.58 0.09
N LYS A 481 2.44 -15.23 0.19
CA LYS A 481 1.30 -14.91 -0.67
C LYS A 481 0.78 -13.50 -0.39
N GLN A 482 0.66 -13.15 0.90
CA GLN A 482 0.24 -11.81 1.31
C GLN A 482 1.30 -10.76 0.95
N LEU A 483 2.59 -11.08 1.09
CA LEU A 483 3.67 -10.17 0.67
C LEU A 483 3.64 -9.87 -0.83
N LEU A 484 3.36 -10.90 -1.65
CA LEU A 484 3.23 -10.72 -3.09
C LEU A 484 2.03 -9.82 -3.42
N GLU A 485 0.87 -10.08 -2.80
CA GLU A 485 -0.34 -9.29 -3.00
C GLU A 485 -0.14 -7.83 -2.56
N ASP A 486 0.41 -7.60 -1.36
CA ASP A 486 0.74 -6.25 -0.87
C ASP A 486 1.71 -5.52 -1.79
N GLY A 487 2.71 -6.25 -2.30
CA GLY A 487 3.70 -5.73 -3.24
C GLY A 487 3.10 -5.32 -4.58
N ILE A 488 2.20 -6.14 -5.14
CA ILE A 488 1.48 -5.85 -6.38
C ILE A 488 0.53 -4.68 -6.20
N ARG A 489 -0.23 -4.65 -5.10
CA ARG A 489 -1.10 -3.52 -4.75
C ARG A 489 -0.29 -2.21 -4.64
N ARG A 490 0.89 -2.27 -4.00
CA ARG A 490 1.78 -1.11 -3.87
C ARG A 490 2.26 -0.58 -5.20
N GLU A 491 2.68 -1.46 -6.10
CA GLU A 491 3.10 -1.03 -7.45
C GLU A 491 1.91 -0.51 -8.27
N LEU A 492 0.74 -1.13 -8.18
CA LEU A 492 -0.47 -0.60 -8.81
C LEU A 492 -0.76 0.84 -8.35
N VAL A 493 -0.76 1.06 -7.04
CA VAL A 493 -1.01 2.36 -6.43
C VAL A 493 0.00 3.40 -6.91
N ASN A 494 1.29 3.04 -6.93
CA ASN A 494 2.36 3.91 -7.44
C ASN A 494 2.16 4.29 -8.91
N GLN A 495 1.87 3.31 -9.79
CA GLN A 495 1.74 3.54 -11.22
C GLN A 495 0.49 4.35 -11.57
N VAL A 496 -0.66 4.01 -10.98
CA VAL A 496 -1.92 4.74 -11.20
C VAL A 496 -1.81 6.17 -10.68
N MET A 497 -1.23 6.38 -9.49
CA MET A 497 -1.02 7.71 -8.95
C MET A 497 -0.08 8.57 -9.81
N ARG A 498 1.01 8.00 -10.33
CA ARG A 498 1.91 8.69 -11.28
C ARG A 498 1.18 9.05 -12.58
N ALA A 499 0.39 8.13 -13.14
CA ALA A 499 -0.38 8.35 -14.37
C ALA A 499 -1.40 9.48 -14.18
N LEU A 500 -2.16 9.48 -13.08
CA LEU A 500 -3.12 10.54 -12.75
C LEU A 500 -2.43 11.89 -12.52
N HIS A 501 -1.34 11.90 -11.74
CA HIS A 501 -0.61 13.13 -11.41
C HIS A 501 0.00 13.80 -12.65
N SER A 502 0.71 13.01 -13.49
CA SER A 502 1.40 13.52 -14.68
C SER A 502 0.48 13.72 -15.89
N GLY A 503 -0.54 12.88 -16.04
CA GLY A 503 -1.49 12.94 -17.16
C GLY A 503 -2.45 14.12 -17.06
N LEU A 504 -2.84 14.54 -15.85
CA LEU A 504 -3.80 15.63 -15.61
C LEU A 504 -3.09 16.92 -15.18
N VAL A 505 -2.17 17.38 -16.02
CA VAL A 505 -1.53 18.70 -15.92
C VAL A 505 -2.00 19.52 -17.12
N PHE A 506 -2.56 20.71 -16.91
CA PHE A 506 -3.12 21.51 -17.99
C PHE A 506 -2.40 22.86 -18.09
N ASN A 507 -2.17 23.34 -19.30
CA ASN A 507 -1.68 24.70 -19.51
C ASN A 507 -2.87 25.67 -19.69
N PRO A 508 -3.10 26.62 -18.76
CA PRO A 508 -4.23 27.54 -18.84
C PRO A 508 -4.21 28.46 -20.07
N LYS A 509 -3.04 28.63 -20.70
CA LYS A 509 -2.85 29.49 -21.87
C LYS A 509 -3.00 28.74 -23.20
N ALA A 510 -3.16 27.42 -23.19
CA ALA A 510 -3.27 26.64 -24.41
C ALA A 510 -4.58 26.95 -25.15
N ARG A 511 -4.46 27.23 -26.45
CA ARG A 511 -5.56 27.23 -27.42
C ARG A 511 -5.14 26.33 -28.59
N PRO A 512 -5.83 25.21 -28.90
CA PRO A 512 -7.06 24.66 -28.31
C PRO A 512 -6.90 24.03 -26.91
N SER A 513 -8.00 23.65 -26.26
CA SER A 513 -7.97 22.98 -24.94
C SER A 513 -7.30 21.61 -25.01
N GLU A 514 -6.46 21.31 -24.02
CA GLU A 514 -5.76 20.03 -23.89
C GLU A 514 -6.60 18.97 -23.14
N LEU A 515 -7.80 19.31 -22.68
CA LEU A 515 -8.62 18.45 -21.81
C LEU A 515 -8.95 17.10 -22.45
N VAL A 516 -9.60 17.10 -23.62
CA VAL A 516 -10.01 15.87 -24.32
C VAL A 516 -8.80 15.01 -24.75
N PRO A 517 -7.73 15.57 -25.37
CA PRO A 517 -6.53 14.80 -25.68
C PRO A 517 -5.88 14.13 -24.46
N LYS A 518 -5.74 14.87 -23.35
CA LYS A 518 -5.12 14.32 -22.12
C LYS A 518 -5.97 13.26 -21.45
N LEU A 519 -7.29 13.46 -21.39
CA LEU A 519 -8.22 12.44 -20.87
C LEU A 519 -8.21 11.19 -21.75
N THR A 520 -8.15 11.34 -23.08
CA THR A 520 -8.07 10.20 -24.01
C THR A 520 -6.77 9.42 -23.81
N ALA A 521 -5.64 10.11 -23.65
CA ALA A 521 -4.36 9.47 -23.38
C ALA A 521 -4.37 8.73 -22.02
N LEU A 522 -4.88 9.38 -20.97
CA LEU A 522 -5.00 8.78 -19.64
C LEU A 522 -5.93 7.55 -19.67
N GLY A 523 -7.09 7.65 -20.33
CA GLY A 523 -8.05 6.55 -20.44
C GLY A 523 -7.47 5.31 -21.12
N LYS A 524 -6.56 5.49 -22.10
CA LYS A 524 -5.81 4.36 -22.70
C LYS A 524 -4.84 3.71 -21.72
N VAL A 525 -4.14 4.51 -20.90
CA VAL A 525 -3.21 3.99 -19.89
C VAL A 525 -3.95 3.23 -18.80
N ILE A 526 -5.07 3.78 -18.30
CA ILE A 526 -5.89 3.16 -17.26
C ILE A 526 -6.56 1.87 -17.76
N ASP A 527 -7.10 1.86 -18.99
CA ASP A 527 -7.63 0.64 -19.63
C ASP A 527 -6.53 -0.42 -19.81
N GLY A 528 -5.32 0.00 -20.18
CA GLY A 528 -4.15 -0.88 -20.24
C GLY A 528 -3.83 -1.55 -18.90
N TYR A 529 -3.88 -0.80 -17.79
CA TYR A 529 -3.69 -1.39 -16.47
C TYR A 529 -4.82 -2.35 -16.09
N HIS A 530 -6.08 -1.98 -16.33
CA HIS A 530 -7.24 -2.83 -16.05
C HIS A 530 -7.14 -4.19 -16.76
N ARG A 531 -6.92 -4.18 -18.08
CA ARG A 531 -6.77 -5.40 -18.89
C ARG A 531 -5.58 -6.24 -18.45
N SER A 532 -4.50 -5.59 -18.01
CA SER A 532 -3.30 -6.30 -17.57
C SER A 532 -3.53 -7.11 -16.29
N PHE A 533 -4.29 -6.55 -15.35
CA PHE A 533 -4.70 -7.24 -14.13
C PHE A 533 -5.71 -8.37 -14.40
N GLU A 534 -6.61 -8.16 -15.35
CA GLU A 534 -7.51 -9.22 -15.83
C GLU A 534 -6.72 -10.38 -16.46
N TYR A 535 -5.67 -10.07 -17.22
CA TYR A 535 -4.84 -11.09 -17.88
C TYR A 535 -3.96 -11.88 -16.91
N ILE A 536 -3.32 -11.23 -15.91
CA ILE A 536 -2.37 -11.92 -15.03
C ILE A 536 -3.00 -12.64 -13.83
N GLN A 537 -4.29 -12.41 -13.54
CA GLN A 537 -4.93 -12.88 -12.31
C GLN A 537 -4.72 -14.38 -12.04
N ASP A 538 -4.82 -15.21 -13.08
CA ASP A 538 -4.68 -16.66 -12.98
C ASP A 538 -3.22 -17.09 -12.75
N TYR A 539 -2.27 -16.38 -13.36
CA TYR A 539 -0.83 -16.67 -13.24
C TYR A 539 -0.27 -16.28 -11.87
N VAL A 540 -0.90 -15.32 -11.20
CA VAL A 540 -0.47 -14.82 -9.89
C VAL A 540 -1.33 -15.39 -8.74
N SER A 541 -2.46 -16.03 -9.04
CA SER A 541 -3.42 -16.53 -8.04
C SER A 541 -3.96 -15.44 -7.10
N ILE A 542 -4.25 -14.27 -7.67
CA ILE A 542 -4.80 -13.09 -6.99
C ILE A 542 -6.01 -12.58 -7.79
N TYR A 543 -7.07 -12.16 -7.10
CA TYR A 543 -8.26 -11.58 -7.73
C TYR A 543 -7.95 -10.18 -8.31
N GLY A 544 -7.42 -10.15 -9.53
CA GLY A 544 -6.92 -8.92 -10.16
C GLY A 544 -7.96 -7.80 -10.28
N LEU A 545 -9.19 -8.14 -10.70
CA LEU A 545 -10.28 -7.16 -10.82
C LEU A 545 -10.70 -6.57 -9.47
N ARG A 546 -10.72 -7.39 -8.41
CA ARG A 546 -11.03 -6.92 -7.05
C ARG A 546 -9.96 -5.96 -6.55
N VAL A 547 -8.69 -6.33 -6.71
CA VAL A 547 -7.54 -5.47 -6.35
C VAL A 547 -7.61 -4.14 -7.10
N TRP A 548 -7.90 -4.19 -8.41
CA TRP A 548 -8.08 -2.98 -9.21
C TRP A 548 -9.16 -2.06 -8.66
N GLN A 549 -10.36 -2.59 -8.41
CA GLN A 549 -11.51 -1.80 -7.92
C GLN A 549 -11.23 -1.21 -6.53
N GLU A 550 -10.70 -2.01 -5.60
CA GLU A 550 -10.34 -1.56 -4.26
C GLU A 550 -9.30 -0.43 -4.29
N GLU A 551 -8.20 -0.63 -5.01
CA GLU A 551 -7.08 0.33 -5.01
C GLU A 551 -7.39 1.61 -5.79
N VAL A 552 -8.04 1.53 -6.96
CA VAL A 552 -8.41 2.73 -7.73
C VAL A 552 -9.43 3.59 -6.97
N SER A 553 -10.42 2.95 -6.33
CA SER A 553 -11.39 3.66 -5.48
C SER A 553 -10.69 4.33 -4.29
N ARG A 554 -9.76 3.63 -3.64
CA ARG A 554 -8.98 4.14 -2.50
C ARG A 554 -8.11 5.33 -2.90
N ILE A 555 -7.39 5.22 -4.02
CA ILE A 555 -6.54 6.27 -4.60
C ILE A 555 -7.33 7.55 -4.83
N ILE A 556 -8.45 7.45 -5.57
CA ILE A 556 -9.21 8.62 -5.97
C ILE A 556 -9.89 9.25 -4.76
N SER A 557 -10.51 8.44 -3.90
CA SER A 557 -11.20 8.93 -2.70
C SER A 557 -10.25 9.65 -1.74
N TYR A 558 -9.03 9.14 -1.57
CA TYR A 558 -7.98 9.83 -0.81
C TYR A 558 -7.66 11.22 -1.39
N ASN A 559 -7.41 11.30 -2.70
CA ASN A 559 -7.08 12.57 -3.34
C ASN A 559 -8.25 13.56 -3.33
N VAL A 560 -9.48 13.07 -3.46
CA VAL A 560 -10.69 13.90 -3.32
C VAL A 560 -10.79 14.46 -1.90
N GLU A 561 -10.57 13.64 -0.87
CA GLU A 561 -10.56 14.07 0.54
C GLU A 561 -9.50 15.15 0.79
N GLN A 562 -8.28 14.93 0.30
CA GLN A 562 -7.19 15.89 0.44
C GLN A 562 -7.41 17.21 -0.32
N GLU A 563 -8.07 17.18 -1.49
CA GLU A 563 -8.46 18.41 -2.19
C GLU A 563 -9.62 19.12 -1.44
N CYS A 564 -10.55 18.35 -0.87
CA CYS A 564 -11.69 18.88 -0.10
C CYS A 564 -11.26 19.56 1.21
N ASN A 565 -10.09 19.21 1.77
CA ASN A 565 -9.51 19.89 2.94
C ASN A 565 -9.35 21.41 2.76
N ALA A 566 -9.30 21.92 1.53
CA ALA A 566 -9.28 23.36 1.25
C ALA A 566 -10.61 24.08 1.63
N PHE A 567 -11.70 23.33 1.81
CA PHE A 567 -13.05 23.84 2.10
C PHE A 567 -13.52 23.51 3.54
N LEU A 568 -12.81 22.62 4.24
CA LEU A 568 -13.17 22.18 5.58
C LEU A 568 -12.51 23.05 6.67
N ARG A 569 -13.20 23.21 7.80
CA ARG A 569 -12.64 23.89 8.99
C ARG A 569 -11.64 23.01 9.73
N GLN A 570 -11.98 21.73 9.90
CA GLN A 570 -11.10 20.70 10.45
C GLN A 570 -10.57 19.87 9.28
N LYS A 571 -9.26 19.91 9.08
CA LYS A 571 -8.59 19.20 7.98
C LYS A 571 -8.31 17.76 8.41
N VAL A 572 -8.55 16.81 7.51
CA VAL A 572 -8.21 15.40 7.68
C VAL A 572 -6.74 15.21 7.33
N GLN A 573 -5.92 14.85 8.31
CA GLN A 573 -4.49 14.59 8.11
C GLN A 573 -4.26 13.19 7.52
N ASP A 574 -3.10 12.95 6.92
CA ASP A 574 -2.77 11.67 6.26
C ASP A 574 -2.96 10.45 7.17
N TRP A 575 -2.57 10.56 8.45
CA TRP A 575 -2.72 9.48 9.43
C TRP A 575 -4.15 9.27 9.94
N GLN A 576 -5.05 10.23 9.68
CA GLN A 576 -6.48 10.14 10.03
C GLN A 576 -7.33 9.63 8.88
N SER A 577 -6.82 9.71 7.65
CA SER A 577 -7.55 9.28 6.45
C SER A 577 -7.78 7.77 6.45
N VAL A 578 -9.02 7.35 6.25
CA VAL A 578 -9.41 5.93 6.16
C VAL A 578 -8.81 5.25 4.93
N TYR A 579 -8.45 6.03 3.90
CA TYR A 579 -7.88 5.51 2.66
C TYR A 579 -6.37 5.27 2.76
N GLN A 580 -5.69 5.89 3.72
CA GLN A 580 -4.25 5.78 3.86
C GLN A 580 -3.87 4.51 4.63
N SER A 581 -2.96 3.71 4.06
CA SER A 581 -2.48 2.48 4.69
C SER A 581 -1.00 2.60 5.07
N ARG A 582 -0.62 2.02 6.21
CA ARG A 582 0.79 1.90 6.61
C ARG A 582 1.57 0.90 5.76
N THR A 583 0.90 -0.13 5.24
CA THR A 583 1.55 -1.19 4.44
C THR A 583 1.62 -0.80 2.96
N ILE A 584 0.57 -0.17 2.45
CA ILE A 584 0.42 0.23 1.04
C ILE A 584 0.07 1.73 1.00
N PRO A 585 1.03 2.62 1.28
CA PRO A 585 0.77 4.05 1.32
C PRO A 585 0.48 4.61 -0.08
N ILE A 586 -0.49 5.52 -0.16
CA ILE A 586 -0.74 6.31 -1.37
C ILE A 586 0.32 7.43 -1.42
N PRO A 587 1.12 7.50 -2.50
CA PRO A 587 2.16 8.52 -2.61
C PRO A 587 1.55 9.91 -2.81
N THR A 588 2.11 10.89 -2.10
CA THR A 588 1.79 12.31 -2.28
C THR A 588 2.85 12.96 -3.15
N PHE A 589 2.42 13.89 -4.01
CA PHE A 589 3.32 14.66 -4.89
C PHE A 589 3.32 16.14 -4.51
N PRO A 590 4.40 16.88 -4.79
CA PRO A 590 4.40 18.33 -4.61
C PRO A 590 3.31 19.00 -5.45
N GLN A 591 2.79 20.11 -4.95
CA GLN A 591 1.78 20.92 -5.65
C GLN A 591 2.39 21.53 -6.92
N LEU A 592 1.66 21.45 -8.02
CA LEU A 592 2.09 21.98 -9.33
C LEU A 592 1.49 23.37 -9.62
N ASP A 593 0.43 23.75 -8.91
CA ASP A 593 -0.21 25.06 -8.99
C ASP A 593 -0.58 25.56 -7.59
N GLN A 594 -0.88 26.85 -7.46
CA GLN A 594 -1.32 27.43 -6.18
C GLN A 594 -2.80 27.17 -5.89
N ALA A 595 -3.54 26.76 -6.91
CA ALA A 595 -4.98 26.62 -6.83
C ALA A 595 -5.39 25.23 -6.34
N SER A 596 -4.65 24.18 -6.71
CA SER A 596 -5.00 22.77 -6.50
C SER A 596 -4.01 22.07 -5.57
N VAL A 597 -4.49 21.16 -4.74
CA VAL A 597 -3.64 20.29 -3.92
C VAL A 597 -3.12 19.13 -4.77
N ASN A 598 -3.97 18.53 -5.60
CA ASN A 598 -3.63 17.38 -6.44
C ASN A 598 -4.33 17.38 -7.81
N PHE A 599 -4.30 16.24 -8.51
CA PHE A 599 -4.79 16.11 -9.89
C PHE A 599 -6.30 16.32 -10.02
N ILE A 600 -7.11 15.95 -9.02
CA ILE A 600 -8.57 16.06 -9.13
C ILE A 600 -9.01 17.52 -9.11
N GLY A 601 -8.30 18.35 -8.33
CA GLY A 601 -8.47 19.79 -8.32
C GLY A 601 -8.11 20.43 -9.65
N ARG A 602 -6.98 20.00 -10.26
CA ARG A 602 -6.58 20.48 -11.59
C ARG A 602 -7.61 20.12 -12.65
N LEU A 603 -8.14 18.90 -12.60
CA LEU A 603 -9.19 18.43 -13.51
C LEU A 603 -10.48 19.26 -13.35
N ALA A 604 -10.97 19.45 -12.12
CA ALA A 604 -12.17 20.24 -11.88
C ALA A 604 -12.04 21.69 -12.36
N ARG A 605 -10.89 22.32 -12.11
CA ARG A 605 -10.63 23.70 -12.55
C ARG A 605 -10.52 23.80 -14.07
N GLU A 606 -9.93 22.83 -14.74
CA GLU A 606 -9.88 22.80 -16.20
C GLU A 606 -11.27 22.60 -16.82
N VAL A 607 -12.09 21.70 -16.27
CA VAL A 607 -13.50 21.53 -16.71
C VAL A 607 -14.28 22.85 -16.55
N LEU A 608 -14.11 23.54 -15.41
CA LEU A 608 -14.74 24.85 -15.19
C LEU A 608 -14.20 25.94 -16.12
N ARG A 609 -12.93 25.90 -16.49
CA ARG A 609 -12.32 26.87 -17.42
C ARG A 609 -12.89 26.70 -18.83
N VAL A 610 -13.03 25.46 -19.29
CA VAL A 610 -13.52 25.13 -20.64
C VAL A 610 -15.03 25.37 -20.77
N THR A 611 -15.76 25.43 -19.64
CA THR A 611 -17.20 25.68 -19.59
C THR A 611 -17.58 27.04 -19.01
N ASP A 612 -16.64 28.00 -19.00
CA ASP A 612 -16.86 29.32 -18.39
C ASP A 612 -18.03 30.05 -19.08
N PRO A 613 -19.10 30.44 -18.35
CA PRO A 613 -20.26 31.16 -18.88
C PRO A 613 -19.95 32.52 -19.51
N LYS A 614 -18.73 33.06 -19.32
CA LYS A 614 -18.28 34.30 -19.95
C LYS A 614 -17.66 34.10 -21.33
N THR A 615 -17.25 32.88 -21.65
CA THR A 615 -16.60 32.54 -22.93
C THR A 615 -17.35 31.48 -23.71
N THR A 616 -18.25 30.75 -23.06
CA THR A 616 -19.03 29.66 -23.65
C THR A 616 -20.51 29.81 -23.37
N VAL A 617 -21.31 29.18 -24.21
CA VAL A 617 -22.77 29.10 -24.11
C VAL A 617 -23.17 27.63 -24.13
N TYR A 618 -23.94 27.20 -23.14
CA TYR A 618 -24.53 25.87 -23.09
C TYR A 618 -25.87 25.83 -23.81
N ILE A 619 -26.01 24.90 -24.76
CA ILE A 619 -27.26 24.65 -25.48
C ILE A 619 -27.82 23.31 -25.01
N ASP A 620 -28.98 23.37 -24.34
CA ASP A 620 -29.64 22.22 -23.71
C ASP A 620 -30.07 21.17 -24.74
N GLN A 621 -30.61 21.60 -25.88
CA GLN A 621 -31.09 20.70 -26.94
C GLN A 621 -29.97 19.81 -27.51
N SER A 622 -28.75 20.31 -27.59
CA SER A 622 -27.57 19.56 -28.05
C SER A 622 -26.74 18.97 -26.92
N ASN A 623 -27.09 19.28 -25.65
CA ASN A 623 -26.30 18.98 -24.47
C ASN A 623 -24.79 19.31 -24.64
N ALA A 624 -24.49 20.49 -25.17
CA ALA A 624 -23.13 20.89 -25.55
C ALA A 624 -22.82 22.35 -25.25
N TRP A 625 -21.54 22.64 -25.04
CA TRP A 625 -20.99 23.99 -24.86
C TRP A 625 -20.37 24.46 -26.17
N PHE A 626 -20.71 25.69 -26.57
CA PHE A 626 -20.17 26.36 -27.74
C PHE A 626 -19.39 27.59 -27.33
N ASP A 627 -18.31 27.89 -28.04
CA ASP A 627 -17.56 29.13 -27.84
C ASP A 627 -18.42 30.33 -28.26
N ALA A 628 -18.54 31.32 -27.39
CA ALA A 628 -19.47 32.43 -27.57
C ALA A 628 -19.09 33.34 -28.75
N LYS A 629 -17.84 33.32 -29.22
CA LYS A 629 -17.35 34.19 -30.30
C LYS A 629 -17.27 33.47 -31.64
N SER A 630 -16.73 32.26 -31.64
CA SER A 630 -16.49 31.46 -32.85
C SER A 630 -17.65 30.52 -33.18
N HIS A 631 -18.58 30.30 -32.24
CA HIS A 631 -19.71 29.36 -32.36
C HIS A 631 -19.30 27.91 -32.63
N VAL A 632 -18.03 27.57 -32.37
CA VAL A 632 -17.52 26.20 -32.50
C VAL A 632 -17.86 25.42 -31.22
N GLU A 633 -18.27 24.16 -31.39
CA GLU A 633 -18.48 23.25 -30.26
C GLU A 633 -17.16 23.03 -29.50
N VAL A 634 -17.22 23.22 -28.19
CA VAL A 634 -16.07 23.09 -27.29
C VAL A 634 -16.06 21.70 -26.67
N ILE A 635 -17.16 21.31 -26.01
CA ILE A 635 -17.36 20.01 -25.39
C ILE A 635 -18.85 19.64 -25.37
N ASN A 636 -19.17 18.36 -25.22
CA ASN A 636 -20.54 17.83 -25.10
C ASN A 636 -20.60 16.71 -24.04
N LEU A 637 -21.74 16.02 -23.91
CA LEU A 637 -21.91 14.93 -22.94
C LEU A 637 -20.90 13.78 -23.06
N SER A 638 -20.31 13.55 -24.24
CA SER A 638 -19.26 12.52 -24.41
C SER A 638 -18.02 12.79 -23.56
N LEU A 639 -17.81 14.04 -23.10
CA LEU A 639 -16.77 14.35 -22.13
C LEU A 639 -16.97 13.57 -20.83
N PHE A 640 -18.20 13.40 -20.35
CA PHE A 640 -18.46 12.71 -19.09
C PHE A 640 -18.25 11.20 -19.21
N ALA A 641 -18.62 10.61 -20.34
CA ALA A 641 -18.24 9.23 -20.67
C ALA A 641 -16.71 9.07 -20.76
N LEU A 642 -16.01 10.05 -21.32
CA LEU A 642 -14.54 10.05 -21.36
C LEU A 642 -13.94 10.20 -19.95
N LEU A 643 -14.49 11.07 -19.10
CA LEU A 643 -14.10 11.19 -17.70
C LEU A 643 -14.33 9.87 -16.95
N GLN A 644 -15.48 9.23 -17.14
CA GLN A 644 -15.78 7.91 -16.58
C GLN A 644 -14.74 6.87 -17.01
N LYS A 645 -14.34 6.87 -18.29
CA LYS A 645 -13.28 5.97 -18.78
C LYS A 645 -11.90 6.26 -18.19
N SER A 646 -11.58 7.54 -17.91
CA SER A 646 -10.24 7.94 -17.48
C SER A 646 -10.04 7.94 -15.96
N VAL A 647 -11.06 8.29 -15.18
CA VAL A 647 -11.00 8.37 -13.71
C VAL A 647 -12.03 7.49 -13.00
N GLY A 648 -12.88 6.77 -13.72
CA GLY A 648 -13.87 5.85 -13.15
C GLY A 648 -14.99 6.52 -12.36
N THR A 649 -15.91 5.70 -11.87
CA THR A 649 -17.02 6.10 -10.98
C THR A 649 -16.56 6.88 -9.74
N PRO A 650 -15.47 6.48 -9.04
CA PRO A 650 -14.95 7.26 -7.91
C PRO A 650 -14.50 8.67 -8.33
N GLY A 651 -13.96 8.83 -9.55
CA GLY A 651 -13.51 10.10 -10.08
C GLY A 651 -14.67 11.06 -10.37
N LEU A 652 -15.71 10.58 -11.05
CA LEU A 652 -16.92 11.36 -11.31
C LEU A 652 -17.64 11.76 -10.01
N THR A 653 -17.83 10.81 -9.09
CA THR A 653 -18.42 11.07 -7.77
C THR A 653 -17.57 12.07 -6.97
N GLY A 654 -16.24 11.94 -7.05
CA GLY A 654 -15.29 12.86 -6.45
C GLY A 654 -15.36 14.28 -7.00
N LEU A 655 -15.48 14.42 -8.33
CA LEU A 655 -15.71 15.71 -8.99
C LEU A 655 -17.03 16.34 -8.56
N ASP A 656 -18.12 15.56 -8.49
CA ASP A 656 -19.40 16.05 -8.00
C ASP A 656 -19.34 16.57 -6.57
N ARG A 657 -18.67 15.83 -5.68
CA ARG A 657 -18.43 16.24 -4.29
C ARG A 657 -17.60 17.52 -4.21
N LEU A 658 -16.55 17.64 -5.03
CA LEU A 658 -15.72 18.84 -5.07
C LEU A 658 -16.51 20.06 -5.57
N LEU A 659 -17.29 19.91 -6.65
CA LEU A 659 -18.18 20.94 -7.16
C LEU A 659 -19.22 21.36 -6.10
N SER A 660 -19.72 20.41 -5.31
CA SER A 660 -20.62 20.71 -4.19
C SER A 660 -19.97 21.62 -3.15
N PHE A 661 -18.71 21.35 -2.75
CA PHE A 661 -17.97 22.22 -1.83
C PHE A 661 -17.64 23.58 -2.44
N MET A 662 -17.36 23.64 -3.74
CA MET A 662 -17.16 24.91 -4.45
C MET A 662 -18.44 25.74 -4.47
N ILE A 663 -19.61 25.13 -4.67
CA ILE A 663 -20.93 25.79 -4.54
C ILE A 663 -21.12 26.31 -3.12
N VAL A 664 -20.83 25.52 -2.08
CA VAL A 664 -20.90 25.96 -0.67
C VAL A 664 -20.05 27.21 -0.44
N LYS A 665 -18.80 27.21 -0.91
CA LYS A 665 -17.88 28.34 -0.76
C LYS A 665 -18.37 29.60 -1.47
N GLU A 666 -18.86 29.47 -2.71
CA GLU A 666 -19.43 30.58 -3.48
C GLU A 666 -20.69 31.12 -2.79
N LEU A 667 -21.63 30.26 -2.35
CA LEU A 667 -22.83 30.67 -1.62
C LEU A 667 -22.49 31.42 -0.32
N GLN A 668 -21.54 30.93 0.46
CA GLN A 668 -21.08 31.63 1.67
C GLN A 668 -20.41 32.97 1.34
N GLY A 669 -19.70 33.08 0.21
CA GLY A 669 -19.17 34.34 -0.30
C GLY A 669 -20.28 35.33 -0.64
N VAL A 670 -21.29 34.87 -1.38
CA VAL A 670 -22.47 35.63 -1.77
C VAL A 670 -23.25 36.14 -0.55
N LEU A 671 -23.51 35.28 0.43
CA LEU A 671 -24.22 35.66 1.66
C LEU A 671 -23.48 36.75 2.43
N ARG A 672 -22.15 36.65 2.54
CA ARG A 672 -21.31 37.70 3.17
C ARG A 672 -21.34 39.01 2.37
N SER A 673 -21.38 38.92 1.05
CA SER A 673 -21.51 40.08 0.17
C SER A 673 -22.85 40.78 0.36
N LEU A 674 -23.96 40.02 0.39
CA LEU A 674 -25.30 40.54 0.65
C LEU A 674 -25.44 41.14 2.06
N GLU A 675 -24.84 40.51 3.07
CA GLU A 675 -24.86 41.03 4.43
C GLU A 675 -24.21 42.42 4.51
N ARG A 676 -23.08 42.62 3.80
CA ARG A 676 -22.36 43.91 3.77
C ARG A 676 -23.05 44.93 2.86
N GLY A 677 -23.43 44.53 1.65
CA GLY A 677 -23.89 45.44 0.59
C GLY A 677 -25.40 45.72 0.58
N MET A 678 -26.22 44.89 1.24
CA MET A 678 -27.68 45.05 1.27
C MET A 678 -28.22 45.14 2.70
N VAL A 679 -27.82 44.24 3.61
CA VAL A 679 -28.40 44.18 4.96
C VAL A 679 -27.92 45.33 5.85
N LYS A 680 -26.62 45.64 5.80
CA LYS A 680 -26.02 46.73 6.59
C LYS A 680 -26.14 48.12 5.96
N ASP A 681 -26.48 48.19 4.67
CA ASP A 681 -26.65 49.45 3.95
C ASP A 681 -28.07 49.99 4.14
N LYS A 682 -28.20 51.08 4.92
CA LYS A 682 -29.48 51.75 5.20
C LYS A 682 -30.20 52.18 3.93
N SER A 683 -29.47 52.64 2.92
CA SER A 683 -30.05 53.11 1.66
C SER A 683 -30.73 51.99 0.87
N TRP A 684 -30.24 50.75 1.01
CA TRP A 684 -30.85 49.56 0.40
C TRP A 684 -32.05 49.09 1.20
N GLN A 685 -31.95 49.10 2.53
CA GLN A 685 -33.07 48.72 3.41
C GLN A 685 -34.27 49.65 3.24
N GLU A 686 -34.05 50.97 3.19
CA GLU A 686 -35.11 51.96 2.97
C GLU A 686 -35.74 51.80 1.58
N LEU A 687 -34.92 51.65 0.53
CA LEU A 687 -35.41 51.44 -0.84
C LEU A 687 -36.28 50.18 -0.95
N LEU A 688 -35.80 49.04 -0.45
CA LEU A 688 -36.55 47.77 -0.54
C LEU A 688 -37.81 47.81 0.32
N THR A 689 -37.78 48.44 1.50
CA THR A 689 -38.95 48.53 2.39
C THR A 689 -40.03 49.44 1.81
N ASN A 690 -39.64 50.60 1.28
CA ASN A 690 -40.58 51.53 0.65
C ASN A 690 -41.21 50.91 -0.60
N MET A 691 -40.41 50.22 -1.41
CA MET A 691 -40.90 49.56 -2.61
C MET A 691 -41.78 48.35 -2.27
N SER A 692 -41.43 47.55 -1.27
CA SER A 692 -42.27 46.46 -0.77
C SER A 692 -43.66 46.94 -0.35
N LYS A 693 -43.75 48.09 0.35
CA LYS A 693 -45.04 48.71 0.71
C LYS A 693 -45.81 49.21 -0.51
N ALA A 694 -45.14 49.82 -1.48
CA ALA A 694 -45.77 50.37 -2.68
C ALA A 694 -46.32 49.29 -3.63
N LEU A 695 -45.80 48.06 -3.54
CA LEU A 695 -46.19 46.93 -4.39
C LEU A 695 -47.31 46.06 -3.81
N GLN A 696 -47.81 46.39 -2.62
CA GLN A 696 -48.95 45.69 -2.02
C GLN A 696 -50.29 46.27 -2.54
N PRO A 697 -51.29 45.42 -2.88
CA PRO A 697 -51.25 43.96 -2.89
C PRO A 697 -50.49 43.39 -4.11
N VAL A 698 -49.70 42.33 -3.90
CA VAL A 698 -48.86 41.70 -4.95
C VAL A 698 -49.70 41.07 -6.09
N ASP A 699 -50.97 40.77 -5.81
CA ASP A 699 -51.90 40.24 -6.82
C ASP A 699 -52.43 41.32 -7.78
N GLY A 700 -52.26 42.61 -7.45
CA GLY A 700 -52.70 43.74 -8.27
C GLY A 700 -51.71 44.15 -9.38
N ILE A 701 -52.14 45.05 -10.26
CA ILE A 701 -51.33 45.62 -11.35
C ILE A 701 -50.71 46.96 -10.91
N VAL A 702 -49.43 47.16 -11.22
CA VAL A 702 -48.68 48.39 -10.93
C VAL A 702 -48.82 49.38 -12.09
N GLN A 703 -49.31 50.57 -11.81
CA GLN A 703 -49.42 51.67 -12.80
C GLN A 703 -48.07 52.39 -12.98
N ASN A 704 -47.74 52.81 -14.21
CA ASN A 704 -46.47 53.45 -14.57
C ASN A 704 -45.23 52.62 -14.16
N VAL A 705 -45.08 51.41 -14.71
CA VAL A 705 -44.03 50.45 -14.31
C VAL A 705 -42.65 51.06 -14.49
N GLY A 706 -42.42 51.78 -15.59
CA GLY A 706 -41.15 52.46 -15.84
C GLY A 706 -40.74 53.44 -14.72
N ARG A 707 -41.67 54.24 -14.21
CA ARG A 707 -41.38 55.22 -13.14
C ARG A 707 -41.18 54.54 -11.79
N THR A 708 -41.97 53.51 -11.49
CA THR A 708 -41.95 52.82 -10.20
C THR A 708 -40.68 51.99 -10.00
N TYR A 709 -40.18 51.32 -11.06
CA TYR A 709 -39.04 50.40 -10.95
C TYR A 709 -37.71 51.00 -11.41
N SER A 710 -37.69 52.05 -12.25
CA SER A 710 -36.45 52.58 -12.87
C SER A 710 -35.34 52.92 -11.88
N ALA A 711 -35.67 53.57 -10.76
CA ALA A 711 -34.67 53.94 -9.74
C ALA A 711 -34.02 52.71 -9.10
N ALA A 712 -34.80 51.68 -8.80
CA ALA A 712 -34.34 50.44 -8.20
C ALA A 712 -33.52 49.60 -9.20
N LEU A 713 -34.02 49.42 -10.43
CA LEU A 713 -33.32 48.69 -11.49
C LEU A 713 -31.97 49.34 -11.85
N THR A 714 -31.93 50.68 -11.93
CA THR A 714 -30.68 51.42 -12.18
C THR A 714 -29.66 51.21 -11.05
N LYS A 715 -30.12 51.22 -9.79
CA LYS A 715 -29.26 50.97 -8.63
C LYS A 715 -28.71 49.54 -8.65
N VAL A 716 -29.54 48.55 -8.96
CA VAL A 716 -29.11 47.13 -9.05
C VAL A 716 -28.07 46.91 -10.14
N SER A 717 -28.28 47.50 -11.32
CA SER A 717 -27.38 47.36 -12.48
C SER A 717 -25.94 47.80 -12.19
N LYS A 718 -25.75 48.81 -11.34
CA LYS A 718 -24.44 49.40 -11.03
C LYS A 718 -23.67 48.71 -9.89
N THR A 719 -24.37 48.01 -8.99
CA THR A 719 -23.78 47.61 -7.68
C THR A 719 -23.43 46.12 -7.55
N TRP A 720 -23.99 45.25 -8.40
CA TRP A 720 -24.00 43.79 -8.13
C TRP A 720 -23.31 42.91 -9.20
N SER A 721 -22.23 43.38 -9.81
CA SER A 721 -21.46 42.61 -10.81
C SER A 721 -20.85 41.33 -10.23
N ILE A 722 -20.26 41.39 -9.03
CA ILE A 722 -19.67 40.22 -8.35
C ILE A 722 -20.75 39.16 -8.03
N PHE A 723 -21.96 39.61 -7.66
CA PHE A 723 -23.07 38.72 -7.38
C PHE A 723 -23.54 37.99 -8.64
N LEU A 724 -23.59 38.69 -9.79
CA LEU A 724 -23.85 38.06 -11.09
C LEU A 724 -22.81 36.99 -11.43
N GLU A 725 -21.52 37.27 -11.24
CA GLU A 725 -20.47 36.29 -11.49
C GLU A 725 -20.62 35.03 -10.63
N SER A 726 -20.96 35.19 -9.35
CA SER A 726 -21.22 34.03 -8.48
C SER A 726 -22.48 33.27 -8.89
N MET A 727 -23.56 33.93 -9.33
CA MET A 727 -24.75 33.22 -9.84
C MET A 727 -24.40 32.39 -11.08
N LEU A 728 -23.67 32.96 -12.04
CA LEU A 728 -23.22 32.24 -13.23
C LEU A 728 -22.35 31.02 -12.88
N LYS A 729 -21.39 31.18 -11.96
CA LYS A 729 -20.54 30.07 -11.48
C LYS A 729 -21.36 28.97 -10.79
N ILE A 730 -22.31 29.33 -9.94
CA ILE A 730 -23.18 28.35 -9.27
C ILE A 730 -24.01 27.58 -10.30
N GLY A 731 -24.59 28.27 -11.28
CA GLY A 731 -25.35 27.64 -12.35
C GLY A 731 -24.49 26.73 -13.23
N GLN A 732 -23.29 27.17 -13.61
CA GLN A 732 -22.32 26.36 -14.33
C GLN A 732 -22.02 25.06 -13.58
N MET A 733 -21.69 25.15 -12.30
CA MET A 733 -21.43 23.97 -11.47
C MET A 733 -22.65 23.05 -11.40
N GLN A 734 -23.87 23.58 -11.30
CA GLN A 734 -25.10 22.76 -11.29
C GLN A 734 -25.35 22.03 -12.60
N ILE A 735 -25.05 22.63 -13.77
CA ILE A 735 -25.13 21.95 -15.07
C ILE A 735 -24.13 20.79 -15.11
N LEU A 736 -22.89 21.02 -14.68
CA LEU A 736 -21.86 19.99 -14.63
C LEU A 736 -22.27 18.83 -13.70
N ARG A 737 -22.79 19.13 -12.50
CA ARG A 737 -23.30 18.12 -11.57
C ARG A 737 -24.44 17.30 -12.17
N LYS A 738 -25.38 17.94 -12.89
CA LYS A 738 -26.47 17.24 -13.60
C LYS A 738 -25.92 16.30 -14.67
N ALA A 739 -24.92 16.73 -15.43
CA ALA A 739 -24.28 15.91 -16.46
C ALA A 739 -23.51 14.71 -15.85
N ILE A 740 -22.81 14.92 -14.72
CA ILE A 740 -22.15 13.84 -13.97
C ILE A 740 -23.17 12.81 -13.47
N ALA A 741 -24.26 13.27 -12.84
CA ALA A 741 -25.33 12.39 -12.36
C ALA A 741 -25.96 11.58 -13.50
N HIS A 742 -26.17 12.21 -14.66
CA HIS A 742 -26.69 11.54 -15.85
C HIS A 742 -25.77 10.43 -16.37
N GLU A 743 -24.46 10.70 -16.44
CA GLU A 743 -23.48 9.70 -16.86
C GLU A 743 -23.43 8.53 -15.86
N LEU A 744 -23.29 8.82 -14.56
CA LEU A 744 -23.26 7.80 -13.50
C LEU A 744 -24.50 6.90 -13.54
N TYR A 745 -25.69 7.49 -13.72
CA TYR A 745 -26.93 6.73 -13.83
C TYR A 745 -27.00 5.89 -15.11
N THR A 746 -26.52 6.42 -16.23
CA THR A 746 -26.45 5.70 -17.50
C THR A 746 -25.52 4.50 -17.40
N THR A 747 -24.33 4.67 -16.81
CA THR A 747 -23.38 3.59 -16.56
C THR A 747 -23.97 2.55 -15.60
N ALA A 748 -24.55 2.98 -14.47
CA ALA A 748 -25.15 2.06 -13.49
C ALA A 748 -26.27 1.20 -14.09
N ARG A 749 -27.10 1.77 -14.97
CA ARG A 749 -28.16 1.01 -15.67
C ARG A 749 -27.62 -0.01 -16.66
N PHE A 750 -26.45 0.24 -17.23
CA PHE A 750 -25.84 -0.65 -18.21
C PHE A 750 -25.00 -1.75 -17.54
N GLU A 751 -24.12 -1.39 -16.60
CA GLU A 751 -23.17 -2.30 -15.95
C GLU A 751 -23.75 -3.01 -14.72
N SER A 752 -24.78 -2.45 -14.06
CA SER A 752 -25.32 -2.97 -12.80
C SER A 752 -26.83 -2.73 -12.68
N LYS A 753 -27.58 -3.23 -13.68
CA LYS A 753 -29.03 -3.01 -13.81
C LYS A 753 -29.82 -3.38 -12.56
N ASP A 754 -29.51 -4.50 -11.92
CA ASP A 754 -30.23 -4.98 -10.74
C ASP A 754 -29.98 -4.09 -9.52
N LEU A 755 -28.74 -3.63 -9.32
CA LEU A 755 -28.40 -2.67 -8.27
C LEU A 755 -29.13 -1.34 -8.48
N ALA A 756 -29.10 -0.81 -9.70
CA ALA A 756 -29.79 0.44 -10.03
C ALA A 756 -31.31 0.32 -9.80
N GLY A 757 -31.92 -0.80 -10.20
CA GLY A 757 -33.34 -1.07 -9.97
C GLY A 757 -33.70 -1.22 -8.50
N ALA A 758 -32.87 -1.91 -7.72
CA ALA A 758 -33.06 -2.08 -6.28
C ALA A 758 -32.95 -0.74 -5.53
N LEU A 759 -31.93 0.07 -5.84
CA LEU A 759 -31.74 1.39 -5.23
C LEU A 759 -32.87 2.35 -5.57
N GLN A 760 -33.33 2.36 -6.82
CA GLN A 760 -34.46 3.18 -7.23
C GLN A 760 -35.75 2.77 -6.48
N THR A 761 -36.03 1.48 -6.41
CA THR A 761 -37.20 0.95 -5.71
C THR A 761 -37.15 1.29 -4.21
N MET A 762 -35.99 1.14 -3.58
CA MET A 762 -35.79 1.48 -2.17
C MET A 762 -35.99 2.97 -1.92
N ASN A 763 -35.44 3.83 -2.78
CA ASN A 763 -35.60 5.28 -2.68
C ASN A 763 -37.08 5.70 -2.85
N ASP A 764 -37.78 5.14 -3.83
CA ASP A 764 -39.19 5.46 -4.08
C ASP A 764 -40.09 5.00 -2.92
N ALA A 765 -39.83 3.80 -2.37
CA ALA A 765 -40.53 3.29 -1.19
C ALA A 765 -40.30 4.20 0.04
N LEU A 766 -39.04 4.55 0.32
CA LEU A 766 -38.70 5.41 1.45
C LEU A 766 -39.31 6.81 1.32
N LEU A 767 -39.26 7.41 0.13
CA LEU A 767 -39.91 8.69 -0.13
C LEU A 767 -41.44 8.61 0.01
N ALA A 768 -42.05 7.48 -0.33
CA ALA A 768 -43.48 7.26 -0.13
C ALA A 768 -43.83 7.18 1.37
N GLU A 769 -43.02 6.49 2.17
CA GLU A 769 -43.18 6.42 3.63
C GLU A 769 -43.00 7.80 4.29
N VAL A 770 -41.97 8.55 3.91
CA VAL A 770 -41.73 9.92 4.41
C VAL A 770 -42.92 10.84 4.08
N LYS A 771 -43.44 10.77 2.84
CA LYS A 771 -44.65 11.52 2.46
C LYS A 771 -45.88 11.07 3.24
N ALA A 772 -45.99 9.78 3.55
CA ALA A 772 -47.10 9.24 4.34
C ALA A 772 -47.03 9.71 5.79
N HIS A 773 -45.84 9.76 6.39
CA HIS A 773 -45.60 10.32 7.73
C HIS A 773 -45.95 11.80 7.82
N HIS A 774 -45.56 12.61 6.82
CA HIS A 774 -45.94 14.02 6.78
C HIS A 774 -47.45 14.27 6.68
N LYS A 775 -48.21 13.32 6.12
CA LYS A 775 -49.69 13.36 6.10
C LYS A 775 -50.30 12.82 7.39
N ASP A 776 -49.66 11.84 8.01
CA ASP A 776 -50.12 11.13 9.20
C ASP A 776 -48.92 10.80 10.11
N PRO A 777 -48.69 11.59 11.18
CA PRO A 777 -47.56 11.42 12.09
C PRO A 777 -47.49 10.07 12.82
N SER A 778 -48.57 9.25 12.77
CA SER A 778 -48.58 7.91 13.37
C SER A 778 -47.76 6.89 12.58
N LYS A 779 -47.43 7.18 11.32
CA LYS A 779 -46.64 6.31 10.45
C LYS A 779 -45.14 6.39 10.77
N PRO A 780 -44.35 5.34 10.47
CA PRO A 780 -42.92 5.34 10.79
C PRO A 780 -42.15 6.41 10.00
N TYR A 781 -41.17 7.02 10.65
CA TYR A 781 -40.18 7.91 10.05
C TYR A 781 -38.79 7.52 10.57
N PRO A 782 -37.75 7.46 9.71
CA PRO A 782 -36.39 7.16 10.18
C PRO A 782 -35.94 8.23 11.18
N LYS A 783 -35.71 7.83 12.44
CA LYS A 783 -35.18 8.73 13.48
C LYS A 783 -33.79 9.24 13.10
N GLU A 784 -33.37 10.37 13.67
CA GLU A 784 -32.05 10.98 13.38
C GLU A 784 -30.87 10.03 13.65
N ASP A 785 -31.00 9.13 14.63
CA ASP A 785 -29.97 8.12 14.95
C ASP A 785 -29.93 6.94 13.96
N ASN A 786 -30.86 6.86 13.01
CA ASN A 786 -30.92 5.78 12.03
C ASN A 786 -30.00 6.09 10.83
N PRO A 787 -28.98 5.27 10.55
CA PRO A 787 -28.03 5.52 9.46
C PRO A 787 -28.63 5.35 8.06
N LEU A 788 -29.84 4.78 7.94
CA LEU A 788 -30.47 4.43 6.67
C LEU A 788 -30.47 5.56 5.63
N LEU A 789 -30.85 6.79 6.04
CA LEU A 789 -30.90 7.93 5.12
C LEU A 789 -29.52 8.33 4.62
N VAL A 790 -28.50 8.27 5.49
CA VAL A 790 -27.12 8.66 5.17
C VAL A 790 -26.46 7.60 4.27
N GLU A 791 -26.64 6.32 4.60
CA GLU A 791 -26.10 5.21 3.79
C GLU A 791 -26.78 5.15 2.43
N LEU A 792 -28.10 5.20 2.37
CA LEU A 792 -28.84 5.18 1.10
C LEU A 792 -28.49 6.37 0.22
N ALA A 793 -28.40 7.59 0.78
CA ALA A 793 -27.98 8.77 0.04
C ALA A 793 -26.59 8.58 -0.61
N THR A 794 -25.66 7.93 0.10
CA THR A 794 -24.33 7.63 -0.44
C THR A 794 -24.45 6.72 -1.66
N TYR A 795 -25.19 5.60 -1.57
CA TYR A 795 -25.38 4.71 -2.72
C TYR A 795 -26.09 5.39 -3.90
N LEU A 796 -27.10 6.23 -3.62
CA LEU A 796 -27.79 7.00 -4.65
C LEU A 796 -26.87 8.01 -5.34
N GLU A 797 -25.98 8.69 -4.60
CA GLU A 797 -24.98 9.59 -5.18
C GLU A 797 -24.01 8.86 -6.12
N TRP A 798 -23.52 7.68 -5.73
CA TRP A 798 -22.63 6.85 -6.55
C TRP A 798 -23.31 6.27 -7.80
N CYS A 799 -24.63 6.08 -7.78
CA CYS A 799 -25.41 5.64 -8.94
C CYS A 799 -26.04 6.79 -9.74
N GLY A 800 -25.75 8.06 -9.42
CA GLY A 800 -26.35 9.21 -10.10
C GLY A 800 -27.84 9.42 -9.86
N LEU A 801 -28.43 8.72 -8.87
CA LEU A 801 -29.84 8.75 -8.51
C LEU A 801 -30.17 9.86 -7.49
N TYR A 802 -29.75 11.09 -7.78
CA TYR A 802 -30.01 12.25 -6.93
C TYR A 802 -30.32 13.51 -7.74
N GLN A 803 -30.80 14.56 -7.07
CA GLN A 803 -31.18 15.82 -7.71
C GLN A 803 -30.26 16.97 -7.26
N PRO A 804 -29.20 17.32 -8.02
CA PRO A 804 -28.24 18.37 -7.65
C PRO A 804 -28.89 19.75 -7.38
N ILE A 805 -29.86 20.13 -8.20
CA ILE A 805 -30.54 21.44 -8.13
C ILE A 805 -31.41 21.57 -6.87
N SER A 806 -31.93 20.44 -6.36
CA SER A 806 -32.78 20.39 -5.17
C SER A 806 -31.99 20.39 -3.85
N LYS A 807 -30.66 20.21 -3.90
CA LYS A 807 -29.80 20.07 -2.71
C LYS A 807 -29.69 21.38 -1.93
N ILE A 808 -29.80 21.29 -0.60
CA ILE A 808 -29.50 22.39 0.32
C ILE A 808 -28.02 22.28 0.72
N TYR A 809 -27.25 23.30 0.42
CA TYR A 809 -25.79 23.36 0.61
C TYR A 809 -25.39 24.12 1.86
N VAL A 810 -26.16 25.15 2.22
CA VAL A 810 -25.82 26.05 3.34
C VAL A 810 -27.05 26.32 4.20
N THR A 811 -26.84 26.42 5.50
CA THR A 811 -27.84 26.95 6.43
C THR A 811 -27.83 28.47 6.36
N THR A 812 -29.00 29.09 6.09
CA THR A 812 -29.14 30.54 5.93
C THR A 812 -29.89 31.17 7.10
N ARG A 813 -29.63 32.46 7.35
CA ARG A 813 -30.47 33.29 8.23
C ARG A 813 -31.50 34.03 7.38
N PRO A 814 -32.71 34.32 7.88
CA PRO A 814 -33.68 35.12 7.15
C PRO A 814 -33.11 36.48 6.75
N ILE A 815 -33.27 36.86 5.48
CA ILE A 815 -32.86 38.16 4.96
C ILE A 815 -34.11 38.93 4.55
N GLY A 816 -34.35 40.08 5.16
CA GLY A 816 -35.51 40.92 4.86
C GLY A 816 -35.54 41.40 3.41
N ASN A 817 -36.72 41.35 2.78
CA ASN A 817 -36.97 41.75 1.38
C ASN A 817 -36.07 41.06 0.34
N LEU A 818 -35.46 39.89 0.66
CA LEU A 818 -34.65 39.13 -0.29
C LEU A 818 -35.41 38.75 -1.57
N PRO A 819 -36.68 38.29 -1.53
CA PRO A 819 -37.42 37.93 -2.75
C PRO A 819 -37.58 39.12 -3.70
N LEU A 820 -37.82 40.30 -3.15
CA LEU A 820 -37.97 41.54 -3.91
C LEU A 820 -36.65 41.97 -4.55
N PHE A 821 -35.55 41.89 -3.79
CA PHE A 821 -34.22 42.13 -4.34
C PHE A 821 -33.87 41.15 -5.47
N MET A 822 -34.12 39.86 -5.28
CA MET A 822 -33.86 38.84 -6.30
C MET A 822 -34.71 39.07 -7.55
N MET A 823 -35.96 39.53 -7.41
CA MET A 823 -36.79 39.91 -8.56
C MET A 823 -36.15 41.07 -9.33
N LEU A 824 -35.79 42.17 -8.66
CA LEU A 824 -35.13 43.31 -9.30
C LEU A 824 -33.82 42.90 -9.98
N PHE A 825 -33.04 42.04 -9.32
CA PHE A 825 -31.79 41.49 -9.84
C PHE A 825 -32.01 40.68 -11.11
N THR A 826 -32.99 39.77 -11.10
CA THR A 826 -33.35 38.96 -12.27
C THR A 826 -33.81 39.83 -13.43
N VAL A 827 -34.75 40.75 -13.22
CA VAL A 827 -35.26 41.65 -14.28
C VAL A 827 -34.14 42.48 -14.89
N THR A 828 -33.28 43.08 -14.06
CA THR A 828 -32.15 43.91 -14.51
C THR A 828 -31.20 43.15 -15.44
N HIS A 829 -30.94 41.88 -15.15
CA HIS A 829 -30.01 41.06 -15.93
C HIS A 829 -30.69 40.39 -17.12
N LEU A 830 -31.99 40.10 -17.05
CA LEU A 830 -32.76 39.60 -18.20
C LEU A 830 -32.80 40.59 -19.37
N ALA A 831 -32.67 41.89 -19.13
CA ALA A 831 -32.53 42.91 -20.17
C ALA A 831 -31.25 42.75 -21.03
N LYS A 832 -30.26 41.99 -20.55
CA LYS A 832 -29.00 41.68 -21.27
C LYS A 832 -29.12 40.48 -22.21
N PHE A 833 -30.22 39.73 -22.14
CA PHE A 833 -30.44 38.54 -22.96
C PHE A 833 -31.43 38.81 -24.10
N THR A 834 -31.43 37.91 -25.07
CA THR A 834 -32.46 37.78 -26.10
C THR A 834 -32.87 36.32 -26.16
N TYR A 835 -34.16 36.05 -26.00
CA TYR A 835 -34.72 34.72 -26.23
C TYR A 835 -34.64 34.33 -27.71
N ILE A 836 -34.15 33.13 -27.99
CA ILE A 836 -34.08 32.56 -29.33
C ILE A 836 -34.91 31.27 -29.36
N SER A 837 -36.02 31.29 -30.08
CA SER A 837 -36.96 30.17 -30.09
C SER A 837 -36.41 28.91 -30.75
N SER A 838 -35.59 29.03 -31.79
CA SER A 838 -34.95 27.88 -32.46
C SER A 838 -34.04 27.06 -31.54
N GLN A 839 -33.48 27.68 -30.49
CA GLN A 839 -32.63 27.01 -29.50
C GLN A 839 -33.32 26.84 -28.14
N GLY A 840 -34.53 27.39 -27.99
CA GLY A 840 -35.32 27.33 -26.75
C GLY A 840 -34.61 27.90 -25.53
N GLY A 841 -33.74 28.91 -25.71
CA GLY A 841 -32.81 29.40 -24.69
C GLY A 841 -32.59 30.91 -24.70
N LEU A 842 -32.02 31.42 -23.61
CA LEU A 842 -31.66 32.83 -23.41
C LEU A 842 -30.19 33.05 -23.77
N LEU A 843 -29.91 33.83 -24.82
CA LEU A 843 -28.54 34.15 -25.25
C LEU A 843 -28.19 35.60 -24.97
N SER A 844 -26.89 35.90 -24.80
CA SER A 844 -26.45 37.29 -24.63
C SER A 844 -26.78 38.14 -25.85
N LYS A 845 -27.25 39.37 -25.61
CA LYS A 845 -27.54 40.34 -26.66
C LYS A 845 -26.25 40.81 -27.33
N LYS A 846 -26.28 41.00 -28.65
CA LYS A 846 -25.13 41.53 -29.42
C LYS A 846 -24.67 42.88 -28.85
N GLY A 847 -23.37 43.02 -28.57
CA GLY A 847 -22.76 44.25 -28.04
C GLY A 847 -22.74 44.35 -26.50
N VAL A 848 -23.27 43.36 -25.78
CA VAL A 848 -23.14 43.21 -24.33
C VAL A 848 -22.06 42.18 -24.01
N ASP A 849 -21.44 42.24 -22.83
CA ASP A 849 -20.51 41.21 -22.34
C ASP A 849 -21.15 39.81 -22.48
N SER A 850 -20.36 38.84 -22.93
CA SER A 850 -20.83 37.48 -23.13
C SER A 850 -21.20 36.86 -21.78
N ILE A 851 -22.46 36.45 -21.67
CA ILE A 851 -23.03 35.77 -20.51
C ILE A 851 -23.99 34.69 -21.02
N ASP A 852 -24.05 33.56 -20.32
CA ASP A 852 -24.94 32.45 -20.64
C ASP A 852 -26.21 32.50 -19.76
N GLY A 853 -27.37 32.37 -20.41
CA GLY A 853 -28.67 32.47 -19.78
C GLY A 853 -29.04 31.27 -18.91
N LEU A 854 -28.69 30.04 -19.31
CA LEU A 854 -29.04 28.86 -18.51
C LEU A 854 -28.30 28.82 -17.16
N PRO A 855 -26.96 29.02 -17.10
CA PRO A 855 -26.26 29.18 -15.82
C PRO A 855 -26.84 30.29 -14.96
N PHE A 856 -27.26 31.41 -15.55
CA PHE A 856 -27.89 32.49 -14.78
C PHE A 856 -29.21 32.04 -14.11
N VAL A 857 -30.07 31.34 -14.84
CA VAL A 857 -31.35 30.84 -14.31
C VAL A 857 -31.12 29.80 -13.21
N LEU A 858 -30.27 28.81 -13.46
CA LEU A 858 -30.01 27.74 -12.49
C LEU A 858 -29.27 28.23 -11.24
N GLY A 859 -28.37 29.21 -11.41
CA GLY A 859 -27.66 29.85 -10.30
C GLY A 859 -28.59 30.64 -9.39
N SER A 860 -29.42 31.51 -9.98
CA SER A 860 -30.41 32.30 -9.22
C SER A 860 -31.43 31.42 -8.49
N PHE A 861 -31.92 30.35 -9.13
CA PHE A 861 -32.78 29.37 -8.47
C PHE A 861 -32.06 28.62 -7.34
N THR A 862 -30.85 28.12 -7.58
CA THR A 862 -30.06 27.40 -6.57
C THR A 862 -29.84 28.27 -5.33
N PHE A 863 -29.56 29.56 -5.52
CA PHE A 863 -29.42 30.51 -4.42
C PHE A 863 -30.71 30.69 -3.63
N LEU A 864 -31.85 30.93 -4.31
CA LEU A 864 -33.16 31.07 -3.66
C LEU A 864 -33.57 29.81 -2.89
N LYS A 865 -33.21 28.63 -3.42
CA LYS A 865 -33.53 27.33 -2.81
C LYS A 865 -32.87 27.11 -1.45
N GLN A 866 -31.81 27.86 -1.12
CA GLN A 866 -31.13 27.77 0.19
C GLN A 866 -31.92 28.45 1.32
N PHE A 867 -33.03 29.11 1.02
CA PHE A 867 -33.90 29.78 1.97
C PHE A 867 -35.24 29.06 2.11
N HIS A 868 -36.05 29.48 3.08
CA HIS A 868 -37.40 28.96 3.27
C HIS A 868 -38.23 29.09 1.98
N GLN A 869 -39.10 28.11 1.72
CA GLN A 869 -39.89 28.00 0.47
C GLN A 869 -40.70 29.27 0.16
N ASP A 870 -41.14 30.01 1.19
CA ASP A 870 -41.86 31.27 1.03
C ASP A 870 -41.09 32.32 0.23
N ASN A 871 -39.75 32.32 0.30
CA ASN A 871 -38.95 33.27 -0.48
C ASN A 871 -39.09 33.02 -1.98
N LEU A 872 -39.14 31.75 -2.39
CA LEU A 872 -39.37 31.39 -3.80
C LEU A 872 -40.79 31.79 -4.22
N THR A 873 -41.80 31.51 -3.38
CA THR A 873 -43.19 31.89 -3.64
C THR A 873 -43.35 33.40 -3.78
N GLN A 874 -42.80 34.18 -2.87
CA GLN A 874 -42.83 35.65 -2.91
C GLN A 874 -42.05 36.21 -4.11
N PHE A 875 -40.91 35.60 -4.46
CA PHE A 875 -40.13 35.99 -5.63
C PHE A 875 -40.94 35.80 -6.92
N LEU A 876 -41.62 34.65 -7.06
CA LEU A 876 -42.50 34.37 -8.20
C LEU A 876 -43.71 35.32 -8.23
N ALA A 877 -44.27 35.67 -7.08
CA ALA A 877 -45.35 36.64 -6.99
C ALA A 877 -44.94 38.02 -7.48
N TYR A 878 -43.80 38.55 -7.03
CA TYR A 878 -43.27 39.84 -7.51
C TYR A 878 -42.91 39.80 -9.01
N LEU A 879 -42.32 38.69 -9.49
CA LEU A 879 -41.98 38.53 -10.90
C LEU A 879 -43.24 38.46 -11.78
N GLY A 880 -44.28 37.75 -11.32
CA GLY A 880 -45.57 37.68 -12.00
C GLY A 880 -46.33 39.02 -11.99
N GLN A 881 -46.26 39.79 -10.90
CA GLN A 881 -46.77 41.16 -10.84
C GLN A 881 -46.08 42.06 -11.86
N TYR A 882 -44.76 41.99 -11.97
CA TYR A 882 -43.99 42.79 -12.93
C TYR A 882 -44.38 42.47 -14.38
N VAL A 883 -44.45 41.18 -14.74
CA VAL A 883 -44.84 40.76 -16.10
C VAL A 883 -46.27 41.19 -16.43
N ARG A 884 -47.24 40.95 -15.54
CA ARG A 884 -48.64 41.38 -15.76
C ARG A 884 -48.75 42.89 -15.94
N SER A 885 -47.99 43.66 -15.16
CA SER A 885 -48.02 45.13 -15.24
C SER A 885 -47.38 45.67 -16.51
N GLN A 886 -46.29 45.05 -16.99
CA GLN A 886 -45.64 45.39 -18.26
C GLN A 886 -46.54 45.10 -19.47
N LEU A 887 -47.25 43.96 -19.45
CA LEU A 887 -48.15 43.57 -20.53
C LEU A 887 -49.38 44.49 -20.62
N GLU A 888 -49.88 44.98 -19.47
CA GLU A 888 -50.99 45.94 -19.40
C GLU A 888 -50.58 47.34 -19.89
N GLU A 889 -49.41 47.84 -19.48
CA GLU A 889 -48.89 49.16 -19.91
C GLU A 889 -48.56 49.19 -21.42
N GLY A 890 -48.20 48.05 -22.01
CA GLY A 890 -47.90 47.90 -23.44
C GLY A 890 -49.11 47.89 -24.39
N SER A 891 -50.36 47.98 -23.88
CA SER A 891 -51.60 47.90 -24.68
C SER A 891 -51.65 46.67 -25.63
N ILE A 892 -51.14 45.52 -25.18
CA ILE A 892 -51.11 44.30 -26.00
C ILE A 892 -52.53 43.80 -26.19
N SER A 893 -53.09 43.94 -27.40
CA SER A 893 -54.38 43.34 -27.72
C SER A 893 -54.26 41.81 -27.65
N VAL A 894 -55.29 41.17 -27.10
CA VAL A 894 -55.42 39.72 -26.82
C VAL A 894 -55.10 38.80 -28.03
N THR A 895 -54.93 39.35 -29.24
CA THR A 895 -54.79 38.62 -30.50
C THR A 895 -53.39 38.57 -31.11
N LYS A 896 -52.36 39.31 -30.63
CA LYS A 896 -50.98 39.20 -31.15
C LYS A 896 -49.89 39.42 -30.09
N PHE A 897 -49.21 38.34 -29.70
CA PHE A 897 -48.05 38.37 -28.79
C PHE A 897 -46.76 38.92 -29.45
N SER A 898 -46.76 39.15 -30.77
CA SER A 898 -45.62 39.70 -31.53
C SER A 898 -45.18 41.09 -31.07
N ASP A 899 -46.06 41.80 -30.35
CA ASP A 899 -45.84 43.18 -29.88
C ASP A 899 -45.40 43.22 -28.40
N ALA A 900 -45.22 42.06 -27.75
CA ALA A 900 -44.73 41.99 -26.38
C ALA A 900 -43.27 42.48 -26.28
N SER A 901 -42.97 43.25 -25.24
CA SER A 901 -41.61 43.76 -25.02
C SER A 901 -40.60 42.60 -24.89
N THR A 902 -39.39 42.77 -25.45
CA THR A 902 -38.32 41.76 -25.39
C THR A 902 -38.02 41.33 -23.94
N GLU A 903 -38.21 42.24 -22.97
CA GLU A 903 -38.09 41.95 -21.54
C GLU A 903 -39.15 40.97 -21.03
N SER A 904 -40.41 41.13 -21.45
CA SER A 904 -41.51 40.22 -21.07
C SER A 904 -41.26 38.82 -21.62
N ALA A 905 -40.81 38.70 -22.87
CA ALA A 905 -40.44 37.43 -23.50
C ALA A 905 -39.29 36.74 -22.73
N ASN A 906 -38.26 37.48 -22.32
CA ASN A 906 -37.14 36.92 -21.57
C ASN A 906 -37.54 36.42 -20.17
N ILE A 907 -38.48 37.09 -19.50
CA ILE A 907 -38.99 36.65 -18.18
C ILE A 907 -39.85 35.41 -18.31
N LEU A 908 -40.70 35.31 -19.34
CA LEU A 908 -41.47 34.09 -19.61
C LEU A 908 -40.55 32.91 -19.94
N ALA A 909 -39.50 33.13 -20.73
CA ALA A 909 -38.47 32.12 -20.98
C ALA A 909 -37.75 31.69 -19.68
N TYR A 910 -37.42 32.63 -18.79
CA TYR A 910 -36.84 32.32 -17.47
C TYR A 910 -37.76 31.41 -16.64
N LEU A 911 -39.06 31.74 -16.58
CA LEU A 911 -40.05 30.93 -15.86
C LEU A 911 -40.20 29.53 -16.47
N GLU A 912 -40.16 29.42 -17.79
CA GLU A 912 -40.22 28.12 -18.47
C GLU A 912 -39.00 27.25 -18.18
N ILE A 913 -37.80 27.83 -18.16
CA ILE A 913 -36.57 27.13 -17.78
C ILE A 913 -36.67 26.62 -16.32
N LEU A 914 -37.25 27.39 -15.40
CA LEU A 914 -37.49 26.92 -14.03
C LEU A 914 -38.42 25.70 -13.96
N VAL A 915 -39.48 25.67 -14.77
CA VAL A 915 -40.37 24.49 -14.84
C VAL A 915 -39.61 23.28 -15.38
N ARG A 916 -38.82 23.48 -16.45
CA ARG A 916 -38.13 22.39 -17.14
C ARG A 916 -36.97 21.79 -16.33
N HIS A 917 -36.19 22.61 -15.63
CA HIS A 917 -34.95 22.17 -14.97
C HIS A 917 -35.01 22.10 -13.44
N CYS A 918 -35.89 22.86 -12.79
CA CYS A 918 -35.82 23.09 -11.34
C CYS A 918 -36.93 22.40 -10.54
N ASN A 919 -37.68 21.46 -11.14
CA ASN A 919 -38.81 20.76 -10.50
C ASN A 919 -39.85 21.70 -9.88
N VAL A 920 -39.98 22.93 -10.38
CA VAL A 920 -41.03 23.86 -9.96
C VAL A 920 -42.32 23.45 -10.69
N PRO A 921 -43.39 23.03 -9.98
CA PRO A 921 -44.62 22.65 -10.65
C PRO A 921 -45.21 23.84 -11.41
N ARG A 922 -45.60 23.64 -12.68
CA ARG A 922 -46.21 24.69 -13.51
C ARG A 922 -47.36 25.41 -12.78
N LYS A 923 -48.16 24.67 -12.00
CA LYS A 923 -49.24 25.21 -11.16
C LYS A 923 -48.81 26.35 -10.24
N VAL A 924 -47.61 26.31 -9.68
CA VAL A 924 -47.09 27.37 -8.78
C VAL A 924 -46.87 28.68 -9.53
N ILE A 925 -46.46 28.61 -10.80
CA ILE A 925 -46.27 29.77 -11.66
C ILE A 925 -47.62 30.31 -12.15
N LEU A 926 -48.57 29.42 -12.44
CA LEU A 926 -49.93 29.78 -12.88
C LEU A 926 -50.72 30.58 -11.85
N ASN A 927 -50.36 30.49 -10.57
CA ASN A 927 -50.96 31.33 -9.54
C ASN A 927 -50.65 32.82 -9.73
N TYR A 928 -49.58 33.18 -10.45
CA TYR A 928 -49.10 34.54 -10.59
C TYR A 928 -49.03 35.04 -12.04
N VAL A 929 -49.00 34.13 -13.01
CA VAL A 929 -49.02 34.43 -14.46
C VAL A 929 -50.12 33.58 -15.12
N PRO A 930 -51.15 34.19 -15.73
CA PRO A 930 -52.22 33.46 -16.43
C PRO A 930 -51.72 32.47 -17.49
N ASP A 931 -52.39 31.32 -17.60
CA ASP A 931 -52.01 30.21 -18.49
C ASP A 931 -51.97 30.62 -19.98
N TYR A 932 -52.92 31.45 -20.41
CA TYR A 932 -52.99 31.93 -21.79
C TYR A 932 -51.76 32.74 -22.22
N ILE A 933 -51.08 33.44 -21.29
CA ILE A 933 -49.87 34.24 -21.58
C ILE A 933 -48.70 33.31 -21.86
N LEU A 934 -48.57 32.22 -21.09
CA LEU A 934 -47.51 31.22 -21.26
C LEU A 934 -47.73 30.38 -22.52
N ASP A 935 -48.97 30.00 -22.82
CA ASP A 935 -49.29 29.23 -24.03
C ASP A 935 -49.17 30.09 -25.30
N GLN A 936 -49.58 31.37 -25.26
CA GLN A 936 -49.36 32.30 -26.38
C GLN A 936 -47.88 32.53 -26.65
N PHE A 937 -47.07 32.72 -25.61
CA PHE A 937 -45.60 32.85 -25.74
C PHE A 937 -45.00 31.64 -26.49
N ARG A 938 -45.40 30.42 -26.14
CA ARG A 938 -44.95 29.19 -26.82
C ARG A 938 -45.46 29.05 -28.25
N SER A 939 -46.66 29.53 -28.54
CA SER A 939 -47.25 29.45 -29.88
C SER A 939 -46.69 30.49 -30.85
N ALA A 940 -46.20 31.62 -30.32
CA ALA A 940 -45.63 32.74 -31.07
C ALA A 940 -44.12 32.62 -31.27
N SER A 941 -43.45 31.79 -30.46
CA SER A 941 -42.02 31.47 -30.53
C SER A 941 -41.75 30.25 -31.39
#